data_AF-A0A843AIW6-F1
#
_entry.id   AF-A0A843AIW6-F1
#
_cell.length_a   1.000
_cell.length_b   1.000
_cell.length_c   1.000
_cell.angle_alpha   90.00
_cell.angle_beta   90.00
_cell.angle_gamma   90.00
#
_symmetry.space_group_name_H-M   'P 1'
#
loop_
_entity.id
_entity.type
_entity.pdbx_description
1 polymer ?
#
loop_
_entity_poly.entity_id
_entity_poly.type
_entity_poly.pdbx_seq_one_letter_code
_entity_poly.pdbx_strand_id
1 'polypeptide(L)'
;MLAVLLLLVASMLAPGINYATPNQSISENFTNTTNVSEIVENTTNSTTIQNTTTAVVNDTVISQQENQTSDTSNNTQNSSSDNSNQTDTIQNNSAAASDGTYTNVHGIWLNVDDVNNVNVNELLTAGITDVFVKANRISNPTYQSVLTTIINKLQGTEIRIHAWITCFVDANGDWVDPKDSETTDALVNAITDITTNYNIAGIHLDYVRYPGTAYQYSGGTEAITSFVQRVYTTVKSIKAKVAVSAALMPEGAANAYYYGQDYEQLSNYLDFLVPMVYEGNYKEDNDWITSATAYIVNHSTKPVVVGLQTYKSDSNLVALSAEEVKADIESALSGGASGFALFRYGWLDKDFFQTANSNNTTSTTQFTTAQIAKAANDVKLFIEGNKYLPTWITVAGVLVNQGQFMYLLSEATLHIQNGDGSAISLVDCTVPSVSGESLSGGTLSLSAYVKLANEIACFVDGNHQAPSLCKSSLGLQSYQSVIYMYSRILSNYLTDGSLQSSVVVKAWSPSNLPVKDSNTFTVAEIAKAANDVKLFVEGNKYLPTWITVGGVTVNQGQFLYLLTTCTSQLNSGITSLIALPSVSVASSPLEQMTSGNLDKTEYVDLANRVKSFMDSNGIAPNYGSTSLGKLRFESLLYLYSRVVAFYGQNQYLPNYATMKSWSSVVATEPSVPAELQQYLQATTKCEVNDPRIIALAQSITSGATSSYQKATLIFNWVRDNINYSYYYDSQKGAVGTLTSGSANCCDHSHLVVALSRAAGLPARYVHGYCYFTSSGNWYGHVFAQIYVNGQWYNADATSSRNTLGVINNWNTNTWTYKGTYASLPF
;
A
#
# COMPACT_ATOMS: atom_id res chain seq x y z
N MET A 1 -3.55 -49.43 22.36
CA MET A 1 -4.93 -49.50 21.84
C MET A 1 -5.58 -48.13 22.02
N LEU A 2 -5.16 -47.17 21.19
CA LEU A 2 -5.73 -45.82 21.09
C LEU A 2 -5.19 -45.20 19.79
N ALA A 3 -5.52 -45.83 18.66
CA ALA A 3 -5.10 -45.42 17.32
C ALA A 3 -6.13 -45.92 16.29
N VAL A 4 -7.43 -45.80 16.58
CA VAL A 4 -8.53 -46.02 15.61
C VAL A 4 -9.76 -45.26 16.13
N LEU A 5 -9.80 -43.93 16.00
CA LEU A 5 -11.06 -43.16 15.99
C LEU A 5 -10.86 -41.70 15.55
N LEU A 6 -10.30 -41.47 14.36
CA LEU A 6 -10.28 -40.15 13.70
C LEU A 6 -10.14 -40.33 12.19
N LEU A 7 -11.05 -41.11 11.63
CA LEU A 7 -11.23 -41.33 10.20
C LEU A 7 -12.73 -41.62 10.03
N LEU A 8 -13.56 -40.56 9.94
CA LEU A 8 -14.95 -40.58 9.44
C LEU A 8 -15.71 -39.25 9.68
N VAL A 9 -15.17 -38.08 9.32
CA VAL A 9 -16.00 -36.92 8.92
C VAL A 9 -15.17 -35.97 8.02
N ALA A 10 -14.83 -36.40 6.82
CA ALA A 10 -14.29 -35.51 5.78
C ALA A 10 -14.54 -36.12 4.40
N SER A 11 -15.81 -36.21 4.01
CA SER A 11 -16.19 -36.64 2.66
C SER A 11 -17.54 -36.05 2.27
N MET A 12 -17.59 -34.73 2.06
CA MET A 12 -18.60 -34.07 1.23
C MET A 12 -18.12 -32.68 0.80
N LEU A 13 -17.22 -32.59 -0.18
CA LEU A 13 -17.12 -31.46 -1.12
C LEU A 13 -16.64 -31.99 -2.48
N ALA A 14 -17.10 -31.35 -3.54
CA ALA A 14 -17.25 -31.83 -4.92
C ALA A 14 -15.98 -32.36 -5.64
N PRO A 15 -16.13 -33.25 -6.65
CA PRO A 15 -15.03 -33.72 -7.48
C PRO A 15 -14.76 -32.75 -8.63
N GLY A 16 -13.51 -32.31 -8.80
CA GLY A 16 -13.09 -31.60 -10.01
C GLY A 16 -12.03 -30.52 -9.81
N ILE A 17 -10.89 -30.84 -9.17
CA ILE A 17 -9.64 -30.11 -9.40
C ILE A 17 -8.54 -31.17 -9.53
N ASN A 18 -8.03 -31.36 -10.74
CA ASN A 18 -6.79 -32.08 -10.96
C ASN A 18 -5.67 -31.18 -10.43
N TYR A 19 -5.05 -31.56 -9.32
CA TYR A 19 -3.78 -30.97 -8.93
C TYR A 19 -2.74 -31.35 -9.98
N ALA A 20 -2.25 -30.37 -10.75
CA ALA A 20 -1.15 -30.56 -11.66
C ALA A 20 0.08 -31.04 -10.86
N THR A 21 0.65 -32.16 -11.26
CA THR A 21 1.96 -32.60 -10.80
C THR A 21 3.00 -31.53 -11.11
N PRO A 22 3.99 -31.30 -10.22
CA PRO A 22 5.07 -30.34 -10.46
C PRO A 22 5.70 -30.61 -11.83
N ASN A 23 5.72 -29.60 -12.69
CA ASN A 23 6.39 -29.68 -13.98
C ASN A 23 7.90 -29.70 -13.71
N GLN A 24 8.47 -30.88 -13.48
CA GLN A 24 9.91 -31.11 -13.55
C GLN A 24 10.32 -31.01 -15.03
N SER A 25 10.52 -29.80 -15.54
CA SER A 25 11.43 -29.63 -16.66
C SER A 25 12.85 -29.61 -16.09
N ILE A 26 13.52 -30.74 -16.27
CA ILE A 26 14.96 -30.88 -16.14
C ILE A 26 15.56 -29.81 -17.06
N SER A 27 16.33 -28.87 -16.52
CA SER A 27 17.14 -27.96 -17.31
C SER A 27 18.22 -28.77 -18.00
N GLU A 28 18.00 -29.15 -19.25
CA GLU A 28 19.08 -29.66 -20.11
C GLU A 28 20.05 -28.53 -20.42
N ASN A 29 21.33 -28.84 -20.25
CA ASN A 29 22.49 -27.99 -20.48
C ASN A 29 22.42 -27.19 -21.80
N PHE A 30 22.42 -25.86 -21.71
CA PHE A 30 22.81 -25.02 -22.83
C PHE A 30 24.34 -25.02 -22.96
N THR A 31 24.86 -26.02 -23.67
CA THR A 31 26.22 -25.95 -24.21
C THR A 31 26.21 -25.14 -25.49
N ASN A 32 27.01 -24.06 -25.48
CA ASN A 32 27.35 -23.27 -26.66
C ASN A 32 27.84 -24.18 -27.80
N THR A 33 27.09 -24.23 -28.90
CA THR A 33 27.57 -24.78 -30.17
C THR A 33 27.44 -23.71 -31.26
N THR A 34 28.49 -22.92 -31.39
CA THR A 34 28.72 -22.06 -32.56
C THR A 34 29.21 -22.94 -33.70
N ASN A 35 28.37 -23.18 -34.71
CA ASN A 35 28.82 -23.79 -35.96
C ASN A 35 29.60 -22.75 -36.77
N VAL A 36 30.82 -23.15 -37.12
CA VAL A 36 31.76 -22.45 -38.00
C VAL A 36 31.34 -22.62 -39.46
N SER A 37 31.29 -21.51 -40.19
CA SER A 37 31.55 -21.38 -41.64
C SER A 37 31.39 -19.89 -41.97
N GLU A 38 32.19 -19.21 -42.79
CA GLU A 38 33.52 -19.36 -43.38
C GLU A 38 33.78 -17.97 -44.01
N ILE A 39 34.97 -17.37 -43.78
CA ILE A 39 35.76 -16.53 -44.72
C ILE A 39 35.10 -15.19 -45.17
N VAL A 40 35.70 -14.00 -45.07
CA VAL A 40 36.90 -13.49 -45.79
C VAL A 40 37.51 -12.27 -45.08
N GLU A 41 38.84 -12.28 -45.06
CA GLU A 41 39.85 -11.24 -44.82
C GLU A 41 39.45 -9.77 -45.10
N ASN A 42 39.95 -8.82 -44.27
CA ASN A 42 41.10 -8.02 -44.73
C ASN A 42 41.87 -7.31 -43.61
N THR A 43 43.18 -7.40 -43.75
CA THR A 43 44.24 -6.92 -42.87
C THR A 43 44.67 -5.51 -43.29
N THR A 44 44.98 -4.58 -42.37
CA THR A 44 46.24 -3.79 -42.41
C THR A 44 46.44 -2.84 -41.22
N ASN A 45 47.44 -3.20 -40.41
CA ASN A 45 48.54 -2.41 -39.82
C ASN A 45 48.37 -0.90 -39.53
N SER A 46 48.47 -0.61 -38.24
CA SER A 46 48.98 0.63 -37.66
C SER A 46 50.46 0.87 -37.98
N THR A 47 50.86 2.12 -38.15
CA THR A 47 52.25 2.55 -37.90
C THR A 47 52.31 3.96 -37.32
N THR A 48 53.14 4.05 -36.29
CA THR A 48 53.61 5.13 -35.43
C THR A 48 54.12 6.37 -36.18
N ILE A 49 54.10 7.57 -35.54
CA ILE A 49 55.26 8.49 -35.40
C ILE A 49 54.91 9.72 -34.51
N GLN A 50 55.62 9.76 -33.38
CA GLN A 50 56.28 10.87 -32.65
C GLN A 50 55.61 12.22 -32.30
N ASN A 51 55.61 12.47 -30.99
CA ASN A 51 55.60 13.79 -30.34
C ASN A 51 56.97 14.49 -30.42
N THR A 52 56.96 15.82 -30.51
CA THR A 52 58.05 16.69 -30.02
C THR A 52 57.48 17.94 -29.34
N THR A 53 57.85 18.10 -28.06
CA THR A 53 58.22 19.33 -27.28
C THR A 53 57.54 20.67 -27.61
N THR A 54 57.13 21.50 -26.64
CA THR A 54 58.02 22.23 -25.72
C THR A 54 57.19 22.93 -24.62
N ALA A 55 57.69 22.95 -23.37
CA ALA A 55 57.19 23.78 -22.29
C ALA A 55 58.07 25.03 -22.12
N VAL A 56 57.49 26.19 -21.81
CA VAL A 56 58.20 27.32 -21.18
C VAL A 56 57.28 27.98 -20.14
N VAL A 57 57.89 28.28 -19.00
CA VAL A 57 57.38 28.80 -17.72
C VAL A 57 57.49 30.34 -17.67
N ASN A 58 56.59 31.00 -16.92
CA ASN A 58 56.81 32.16 -15.99
C ASN A 58 55.44 32.80 -15.70
N ASP A 59 54.86 32.77 -14.49
CA ASP A 59 55.22 33.34 -13.18
C ASP A 59 54.84 34.83 -13.00
N THR A 60 54.48 35.21 -11.76
CA THR A 60 54.10 36.54 -11.19
C THR A 60 52.70 37.14 -11.53
N VAL A 61 51.92 37.81 -10.65
CA VAL A 61 51.83 38.06 -9.18
C VAL A 61 50.64 39.03 -8.91
N ILE A 62 50.04 38.97 -7.70
CA ILE A 62 49.30 40.03 -6.95
C ILE A 62 47.78 40.35 -7.19
N SER A 63 47.00 39.96 -6.17
CA SER A 63 46.08 40.73 -5.27
C SER A 63 44.64 41.13 -5.62
N GLN A 64 43.78 40.84 -4.62
CA GLN A 64 42.67 41.64 -4.04
C GLN A 64 41.42 41.89 -4.93
N GLN A 65 40.18 42.01 -4.45
CA GLN A 65 39.45 41.80 -3.19
C GLN A 65 38.01 42.30 -3.50
N GLU A 66 36.96 41.58 -3.05
CA GLU A 66 35.57 42.07 -2.84
C GLU A 66 34.78 42.70 -4.03
N ASN A 67 33.45 42.79 -4.10
CA ASN A 67 32.23 42.20 -3.55
C ASN A 67 31.07 42.95 -4.27
N GLN A 68 29.88 42.35 -4.41
CA GLN A 68 28.58 42.98 -4.82
C GLN A 68 28.48 43.50 -6.28
N THR A 69 27.36 43.49 -7.02
CA THR A 69 25.93 43.20 -6.83
C THR A 69 25.26 43.20 -8.22
N SER A 70 24.20 42.41 -8.37
CA SER A 70 22.96 42.66 -9.14
C SER A 70 22.95 42.87 -10.68
N ASP A 71 22.00 42.13 -11.27
CA ASP A 71 21.07 42.48 -12.34
C ASP A 71 21.28 42.00 -13.80
N THR A 72 20.37 41.06 -14.17
CA THR A 72 19.60 40.91 -15.41
C THR A 72 20.26 41.11 -16.79
N SER A 73 20.23 40.06 -17.64
CA SER A 73 19.53 40.05 -18.95
C SER A 73 19.82 38.79 -19.79
N ASN A 74 18.78 38.34 -20.51
CA ASN A 74 18.74 37.25 -21.48
C ASN A 74 19.64 37.48 -22.72
N ASN A 75 20.30 36.43 -23.23
CA ASN A 75 20.11 35.94 -24.62
C ASN A 75 20.90 34.66 -24.98
N THR A 76 20.13 33.66 -25.40
CA THR A 76 20.30 32.62 -26.45
C THR A 76 21.61 32.54 -27.27
N GLN A 77 22.30 31.38 -27.29
CA GLN A 77 22.38 30.42 -28.43
C GLN A 77 23.63 29.49 -28.39
N ASN A 78 23.34 28.18 -28.42
CA ASN A 78 23.96 27.05 -29.12
C ASN A 78 25.48 26.69 -29.06
N SER A 79 25.71 25.50 -28.49
CA SER A 79 26.31 24.30 -29.10
C SER A 79 27.81 23.96 -28.91
N SER A 80 28.01 22.67 -28.58
CA SER A 80 29.17 21.76 -28.78
C SER A 80 30.20 21.54 -27.65
N SER A 81 29.89 20.50 -26.84
CA SER A 81 30.67 19.32 -26.39
C SER A 81 32.21 19.37 -26.14
N ASP A 82 32.54 19.05 -24.87
CA ASP A 82 33.55 18.12 -24.32
C ASP A 82 35.05 18.37 -24.62
N ASN A 83 36.00 18.25 -23.65
CA ASN A 83 36.07 17.24 -22.60
C ASN A 83 36.99 17.61 -21.40
N SER A 84 36.55 17.15 -20.22
CA SER A 84 37.30 16.67 -19.04
C SER A 84 38.39 17.52 -18.33
N ASN A 85 38.06 17.96 -17.10
CA ASN A 85 38.76 17.48 -15.91
C ASN A 85 37.91 17.62 -14.63
N GLN A 86 37.66 16.46 -14.05
CA GLN A 86 37.14 16.12 -12.73
C GLN A 86 37.33 17.17 -11.61
N THR A 87 36.24 17.67 -11.03
CA THR A 87 35.87 17.59 -9.59
C THR A 87 34.62 18.43 -9.29
N ASP A 88 33.76 17.88 -8.44
CA ASP A 88 32.62 18.51 -7.75
C ASP A 88 31.53 19.20 -8.59
N THR A 89 30.45 18.46 -8.82
CA THR A 89 29.11 19.06 -8.84
C THR A 89 28.17 18.23 -7.99
N ILE A 90 27.75 18.85 -6.90
CA ILE A 90 26.51 18.58 -6.17
C ILE A 90 25.40 18.45 -7.23
N GLN A 91 25.02 17.21 -7.56
CA GLN A 91 23.89 16.95 -8.43
C GLN A 91 22.61 17.09 -7.60
N ASN A 92 21.73 17.94 -8.09
CA ASN A 92 20.45 18.29 -7.48
C ASN A 92 19.67 17.04 -7.05
N ASN A 93 19.21 17.08 -5.79
CA ASN A 93 18.16 16.21 -5.27
C ASN A 93 16.86 16.44 -6.05
N SER A 94 16.65 15.73 -7.16
CA SER A 94 15.34 15.62 -7.78
C SER A 94 15.23 14.32 -8.57
N ALA A 95 14.19 13.55 -8.23
CA ALA A 95 13.72 12.30 -8.85
C ALA A 95 14.39 10.97 -8.42
N ALA A 96 14.21 10.60 -7.15
CA ALA A 96 14.10 9.19 -6.75
C ALA A 96 12.90 9.05 -5.79
N ALA A 97 11.89 8.30 -6.25
CA ALA A 97 10.61 7.95 -5.59
C ALA A 97 9.79 9.15 -5.05
N SER A 98 8.78 9.59 -5.81
CA SER A 98 7.84 10.63 -5.34
C SER A 98 6.65 10.07 -4.55
N ASP A 99 6.28 8.80 -4.66
CA ASP A 99 5.15 8.24 -3.90
C ASP A 99 5.54 7.16 -2.86
N GLY A 100 6.53 6.31 -3.16
CA GLY A 100 6.89 5.17 -2.31
C GLY A 100 5.78 4.10 -2.19
N THR A 101 4.71 4.22 -2.98
CA THR A 101 3.52 3.37 -2.88
C THR A 101 3.50 2.24 -3.90
N TYR A 102 4.25 2.32 -5.01
CA TYR A 102 4.36 1.28 -6.05
C TYR A 102 2.99 0.74 -6.53
N THR A 103 1.99 1.62 -6.59
CA THR A 103 0.59 1.30 -6.92
C THR A 103 0.27 1.40 -8.42
N ASN A 104 1.26 1.68 -9.28
CA ASN A 104 1.10 1.82 -10.73
C ASN A 104 2.41 1.48 -11.47
N VAL A 105 2.93 0.28 -11.26
CA VAL A 105 4.19 -0.18 -11.90
C VAL A 105 3.87 -0.78 -13.28
N HIS A 106 4.38 -0.18 -14.36
CA HIS A 106 4.40 -0.76 -15.70
C HIS A 106 5.84 -1.13 -16.03
N GLY A 107 6.20 -2.36 -15.67
CA GLY A 107 7.55 -2.87 -15.72
C GLY A 107 7.89 -3.63 -16.98
N ILE A 108 9.17 -3.72 -17.29
CA ILE A 108 9.69 -4.65 -18.30
C ILE A 108 11.06 -5.18 -17.90
N TRP A 109 11.27 -6.50 -18.05
CA TRP A 109 12.60 -7.08 -17.82
C TRP A 109 13.50 -6.90 -19.04
N LEU A 110 14.73 -6.50 -18.76
CA LEU A 110 15.80 -6.30 -19.72
C LEU A 110 16.93 -7.29 -19.41
N ASN A 111 17.19 -8.20 -20.34
CA ASN A 111 18.40 -9.03 -20.28
C ASN A 111 19.62 -8.19 -20.69
N VAL A 112 20.82 -8.70 -20.40
CA VAL A 112 22.09 -8.02 -20.71
C VAL A 112 22.21 -7.66 -22.20
N ASP A 113 21.72 -8.52 -23.10
CA ASP A 113 21.75 -8.31 -24.54
C ASP A 113 20.72 -7.26 -25.01
N ASP A 114 19.64 -7.09 -24.24
CA ASP A 114 18.57 -6.14 -24.57
C ASP A 114 19.02 -4.71 -24.28
N VAL A 115 19.81 -4.50 -23.23
CA VAL A 115 20.19 -3.18 -22.71
C VAL A 115 20.85 -2.28 -23.76
N ASN A 116 21.67 -2.85 -24.64
CA ASN A 116 22.29 -2.10 -25.74
C ASN A 116 21.27 -1.68 -26.81
N ASN A 117 20.23 -2.50 -27.00
CA ASN A 117 19.23 -2.37 -28.06
C ASN A 117 17.92 -1.71 -27.61
N VAL A 118 17.78 -1.38 -26.31
CA VAL A 118 16.61 -0.66 -25.80
C VAL A 118 16.42 0.66 -26.55
N ASN A 119 15.23 0.80 -27.10
CA ASN A 119 14.72 2.04 -27.66
C ASN A 119 13.90 2.79 -26.60
N VAL A 120 14.41 3.93 -26.15
CA VAL A 120 13.78 4.72 -25.08
C VAL A 120 12.39 5.22 -25.48
N ASN A 121 12.19 5.57 -26.75
CA ASN A 121 10.91 6.07 -27.23
C ASN A 121 9.84 4.98 -27.23
N GLU A 122 10.20 3.72 -27.50
CA GLU A 122 9.28 2.59 -27.38
C GLU A 122 8.77 2.45 -25.94
N LEU A 123 9.68 2.51 -24.97
CA LEU A 123 9.33 2.41 -23.56
C LEU A 123 8.43 3.56 -23.11
N LEU A 124 8.77 4.80 -23.47
CA LEU A 124 7.96 5.98 -23.16
C LEU A 124 6.58 5.93 -23.81
N THR A 125 6.50 5.51 -25.08
CA THR A 125 5.24 5.42 -25.84
C THR A 125 4.32 4.36 -25.27
N ALA A 126 4.87 3.23 -24.82
CA ALA A 126 4.11 2.17 -24.16
C ALA A 126 3.77 2.48 -22.69
N GLY A 127 4.14 3.66 -22.18
CA GLY A 127 3.87 4.04 -20.79
C GLY A 127 4.61 3.17 -19.76
N ILE A 128 5.78 2.63 -20.13
CA ILE A 128 6.65 1.89 -19.21
C ILE A 128 7.21 2.85 -18.16
N THR A 129 7.01 2.51 -16.90
CA THR A 129 7.47 3.30 -15.74
C THR A 129 8.72 2.71 -15.11
N ASP A 130 8.98 1.42 -15.32
CA ASP A 130 10.04 0.68 -14.64
C ASP A 130 10.76 -0.29 -15.58
N VAL A 131 12.08 -0.38 -15.44
CA VAL A 131 12.89 -1.40 -16.10
C VAL A 131 13.61 -2.25 -15.06
N PHE A 132 13.49 -3.57 -15.19
CA PHE A 132 14.21 -4.54 -14.36
C PHE A 132 15.42 -5.06 -15.15
N VAL A 133 16.60 -4.54 -14.84
CA VAL A 133 17.80 -4.69 -15.67
C VAL A 133 18.74 -5.73 -15.10
N LYS A 134 19.03 -6.79 -15.86
CA LYS A 134 19.89 -7.89 -15.40
C LYS A 134 21.26 -7.36 -14.96
N ALA A 135 21.57 -7.53 -13.67
CA ALA A 135 22.74 -6.98 -13.01
C ALA A 135 23.46 -8.06 -12.20
N ASN A 136 23.75 -9.21 -12.85
CA ASN A 136 24.36 -10.34 -12.17
C ASN A 136 25.82 -10.08 -11.80
N ARG A 137 26.23 -10.60 -10.64
CA ARG A 137 27.62 -10.57 -10.15
C ARG A 137 28.56 -11.41 -11.02
N ILE A 138 28.06 -12.55 -11.53
CA ILE A 138 28.81 -13.49 -12.35
C ILE A 138 28.18 -13.50 -13.75
N SER A 139 28.40 -12.45 -14.52
CA SER A 139 27.98 -12.37 -15.91
C SER A 139 29.01 -11.62 -16.76
N ASN A 140 29.02 -11.94 -18.05
CA ASN A 140 29.64 -11.10 -19.08
C ASN A 140 28.52 -10.63 -20.03
N PRO A 141 28.28 -9.32 -20.18
CA PRO A 141 28.94 -8.18 -19.53
C PRO A 141 28.68 -8.11 -18.01
N THR A 142 29.55 -7.42 -17.29
CA THR A 142 29.42 -7.23 -15.83
C THR A 142 28.30 -6.25 -15.50
N TYR A 143 27.74 -6.35 -14.28
CA TYR A 143 26.68 -5.42 -13.84
C TYR A 143 27.09 -3.96 -13.93
N GLN A 144 28.37 -3.62 -13.73
CA GLN A 144 28.85 -2.23 -13.84
C GLN A 144 28.65 -1.68 -15.24
N SER A 145 29.01 -2.47 -16.27
CA SER A 145 28.83 -2.08 -17.66
C SER A 145 27.34 -1.95 -17.99
N VAL A 146 26.54 -2.92 -17.56
CA VAL A 146 25.11 -2.96 -17.87
C VAL A 146 24.35 -1.80 -17.23
N LEU A 147 24.56 -1.56 -15.93
CA LEU A 147 23.90 -0.47 -15.21
C LEU A 147 24.35 0.90 -15.72
N THR A 148 25.62 1.09 -16.03
CA THR A 148 26.11 2.35 -16.60
C THR A 148 25.45 2.62 -17.95
N THR A 149 25.37 1.61 -18.83
CA THR A 149 24.74 1.77 -20.15
C THR A 149 23.26 2.15 -20.03
N ILE A 150 22.48 1.45 -19.21
CA ILE A 150 21.03 1.74 -19.11
C ILE A 150 20.74 3.07 -18.40
N ILE A 151 21.53 3.43 -17.38
CA ILE A 151 21.40 4.72 -16.68
C ILE A 151 21.64 5.87 -17.66
N ASN A 152 22.67 5.77 -18.50
CA ASN A 152 22.96 6.79 -19.51
C ASN A 152 21.86 6.86 -20.58
N LYS A 153 21.33 5.71 -21.03
CA LYS A 153 20.25 5.68 -22.03
C LYS A 153 18.96 6.31 -21.51
N LEU A 154 18.60 6.07 -20.25
CA LEU A 154 17.36 6.56 -19.66
C LEU A 154 17.51 7.90 -18.94
N GLN A 155 18.69 8.52 -19.03
CA GLN A 155 18.95 9.81 -18.41
C GLN A 155 17.96 10.88 -18.92
N GLY A 156 17.33 11.59 -17.99
CA GLY A 156 16.33 12.62 -18.31
C GLY A 156 14.91 12.09 -18.50
N THR A 157 14.70 10.77 -18.44
CA THR A 157 13.35 10.17 -18.36
C THR A 157 12.92 9.98 -16.90
N GLU A 158 11.62 9.75 -16.69
CA GLU A 158 11.08 9.35 -15.39
C GLU A 158 11.08 7.82 -15.17
N ILE A 159 11.66 7.04 -16.10
CA ILE A 159 11.68 5.58 -16.03
C ILE A 159 12.62 5.14 -14.90
N ARG A 160 12.07 4.36 -13.97
CA ARG A 160 12.76 3.84 -12.80
C ARG A 160 13.60 2.61 -13.15
N ILE A 161 14.85 2.61 -12.72
CA ILE A 161 15.79 1.50 -12.99
C ILE A 161 15.89 0.61 -11.75
N HIS A 162 15.57 -0.67 -11.90
CA HIS A 162 15.73 -1.68 -10.86
C HIS A 162 16.84 -2.65 -11.26
N ALA A 163 17.85 -2.82 -10.42
CA ALA A 163 18.89 -3.82 -10.65
C ALA A 163 18.32 -5.22 -10.37
N TRP A 164 18.22 -6.05 -11.41
CA TRP A 164 17.68 -7.41 -11.37
C TRP A 164 18.80 -8.43 -11.11
N ILE A 165 18.74 -9.07 -9.94
CA ILE A 165 19.85 -9.88 -9.40
C ILE A 165 19.42 -11.35 -9.26
N THR A 166 20.13 -12.26 -9.93
CA THR A 166 20.03 -13.70 -9.69
C THR A 166 20.65 -14.04 -8.32
N CYS A 167 19.89 -14.71 -7.46
CA CYS A 167 20.31 -15.06 -6.10
C CYS A 167 20.92 -16.47 -6.02
N PHE A 168 20.10 -17.52 -6.01
CA PHE A 168 20.54 -18.88 -5.63
C PHE A 168 20.75 -19.82 -6.83
N VAL A 169 21.28 -19.26 -7.91
CA VAL A 169 21.72 -19.99 -9.10
C VAL A 169 23.10 -19.47 -9.48
N ASP A 170 24.05 -20.39 -9.67
CA ASP A 170 25.41 -20.05 -10.05
C ASP A 170 25.57 -19.81 -11.57
N ALA A 171 26.80 -19.59 -12.02
CA ALA A 171 27.08 -19.31 -13.43
C ALA A 171 26.86 -20.51 -14.36
N ASN A 172 26.82 -21.73 -13.84
CA ASN A 172 26.54 -22.95 -14.61
C ASN A 172 25.04 -23.26 -14.66
N GLY A 173 24.22 -22.50 -13.93
CA GLY A 173 22.80 -22.76 -13.78
C GLY A 173 22.47 -23.72 -12.63
N ASP A 174 23.47 -24.08 -11.81
CA ASP A 174 23.27 -24.98 -10.69
C ASP A 174 22.69 -24.24 -9.49
N TRP A 175 21.75 -24.90 -8.79
CA TRP A 175 21.13 -24.35 -7.60
C TRP A 175 22.11 -24.33 -6.44
N VAL A 176 22.23 -23.17 -5.81
CA VAL A 176 23.05 -22.98 -4.62
C VAL A 176 22.14 -23.01 -3.40
N ASP A 177 22.58 -23.64 -2.30
CA ASP A 177 21.79 -23.66 -1.07
C ASP A 177 21.65 -22.23 -0.51
N PRO A 178 20.42 -21.72 -0.32
CA PRO A 178 20.16 -20.43 0.32
C PRO A 178 20.76 -20.26 1.72
N LYS A 179 21.21 -21.34 2.37
CA LYS A 179 21.91 -21.31 3.66
C LYS A 179 23.42 -21.18 3.56
N ASP A 180 23.99 -21.24 2.36
CA ASP A 180 25.42 -21.06 2.18
C ASP A 180 25.82 -19.60 2.49
N SER A 181 26.60 -19.42 3.56
CA SER A 181 27.00 -18.10 4.03
C SER A 181 27.91 -17.40 3.02
N GLU A 182 28.77 -18.14 2.32
CA GLU A 182 29.69 -17.54 1.34
C GLU A 182 28.92 -16.93 0.17
N THR A 183 27.93 -17.66 -0.38
CA THR A 183 27.06 -17.16 -1.44
C THR A 183 26.20 -15.99 -0.97
N THR A 184 25.52 -16.13 0.18
CA THR A 184 24.65 -15.06 0.68
C THR A 184 25.42 -13.79 1.04
N ASP A 185 26.63 -13.90 1.60
CA ASP A 185 27.51 -12.76 1.86
C ASP A 185 27.97 -12.09 0.56
N ALA A 186 28.37 -12.88 -0.45
CA ALA A 186 28.78 -12.35 -1.74
C ALA A 186 27.64 -11.62 -2.47
N LEU A 187 26.40 -12.11 -2.37
CA LEU A 187 25.21 -11.44 -2.92
C LEU A 187 24.93 -10.12 -2.20
N VAL A 188 24.94 -10.11 -0.86
CA VAL A 188 24.69 -8.90 -0.07
C VAL A 188 25.78 -7.85 -0.30
N ASN A 189 27.03 -8.27 -0.48
CA ASN A 189 28.13 -7.36 -0.83
C ASN A 189 27.94 -6.73 -2.22
N ALA A 190 27.52 -7.51 -3.22
CA ALA A 190 27.22 -6.98 -4.55
C ALA A 190 26.02 -6.01 -4.51
N ILE A 191 24.97 -6.35 -3.76
CA ILE A 191 23.81 -5.46 -3.54
C ILE A 191 24.24 -4.16 -2.84
N THR A 192 25.14 -4.26 -1.85
CA THR A 192 25.71 -3.10 -1.16
C THR A 192 26.45 -2.19 -2.13
N ASP A 193 27.31 -2.75 -2.98
CA ASP A 193 28.06 -2.00 -3.99
C ASP A 193 27.11 -1.31 -4.99
N ILE A 194 26.16 -2.06 -5.56
CA ILE A 194 25.18 -1.54 -6.51
C ILE A 194 24.36 -0.41 -5.87
N THR A 195 23.82 -0.64 -4.67
CA THR A 195 22.99 0.35 -3.96
C THR A 195 23.79 1.60 -3.61
N THR A 196 25.06 1.48 -3.27
CA THR A 196 25.91 2.63 -2.92
C THR A 196 26.23 3.46 -4.17
N ASN A 197 26.71 2.79 -5.23
CA ASN A 197 27.43 3.46 -6.31
C ASN A 197 26.56 3.84 -7.52
N TYR A 198 25.33 3.31 -7.63
CA TYR A 198 24.47 3.57 -8.80
C TYR A 198 23.20 4.35 -8.43
N ASN A 199 22.74 5.18 -9.36
CA ASN A 199 21.45 5.87 -9.26
C ASN A 199 20.33 4.95 -9.76
N ILE A 200 19.87 4.07 -8.88
CA ILE A 200 18.80 3.11 -9.13
C ILE A 200 17.59 3.40 -8.25
N ALA A 201 16.42 3.03 -8.73
CA ALA A 201 15.16 3.12 -8.00
C ALA A 201 14.90 1.87 -7.15
N GLY A 202 15.49 0.72 -7.48
CA GLY A 202 15.28 -0.51 -6.71
C GLY A 202 16.27 -1.63 -6.97
N ILE A 203 16.22 -2.63 -6.07
CA ILE A 203 16.85 -3.93 -6.17
C ILE A 203 15.73 -4.95 -6.39
N HIS A 204 15.84 -5.76 -7.45
CA HIS A 204 14.86 -6.79 -7.78
C HIS A 204 15.51 -8.17 -7.72
N LEU A 205 15.04 -9.00 -6.79
CA LEU A 205 15.62 -10.31 -6.49
C LEU A 205 14.95 -11.40 -7.33
N ASP A 206 15.74 -12.16 -8.06
CA ASP A 206 15.27 -13.29 -8.84
C ASP A 206 16.00 -14.56 -8.41
N TYR A 207 15.38 -15.72 -8.66
CA TYR A 207 15.83 -17.01 -8.14
C TYR A 207 16.07 -16.99 -6.62
N VAL A 208 15.33 -16.15 -5.89
CA VAL A 208 15.35 -16.09 -4.42
C VAL A 208 14.42 -17.17 -3.86
N ARG A 209 14.76 -18.43 -4.16
CA ARG A 209 13.99 -19.63 -3.83
C ARG A 209 14.83 -20.90 -3.92
N TYR A 210 14.25 -22.02 -3.48
CA TYR A 210 14.69 -23.37 -3.86
C TYR A 210 14.12 -23.78 -5.23
N PRO A 211 14.67 -24.82 -5.89
CA PRO A 211 14.15 -25.36 -7.16
C PRO A 211 12.77 -26.04 -7.10
N GLY A 212 12.09 -26.03 -5.95
CA GLY A 212 10.95 -26.89 -5.67
C GLY A 212 11.23 -27.93 -4.58
N THR A 213 12.39 -27.84 -3.93
CA THR A 213 12.85 -28.78 -2.89
C THR A 213 12.88 -28.19 -1.49
N ALA A 214 12.30 -27.02 -1.24
CA ALA A 214 12.40 -26.34 0.06
C ALA A 214 11.97 -27.25 1.23
N TYR A 215 10.94 -28.08 1.06
CA TYR A 215 10.47 -29.07 2.04
C TYR A 215 11.52 -30.12 2.44
N GLN A 216 12.56 -30.33 1.63
CA GLN A 216 13.67 -31.24 1.94
C GLN A 216 14.68 -30.60 2.91
N TYR A 217 14.61 -29.27 3.09
CA TYR A 217 15.50 -28.51 3.94
C TYR A 217 14.73 -28.02 5.17
N SER A 218 15.13 -28.45 6.36
CA SER A 218 14.56 -27.95 7.62
C SER A 218 14.72 -26.42 7.68
N GLY A 219 13.61 -25.67 7.73
CA GLY A 219 13.63 -24.20 7.71
C GLY A 219 13.92 -23.58 6.33
N GLY A 220 13.60 -24.27 5.22
CA GLY A 220 13.79 -23.74 3.85
C GLY A 220 13.08 -22.40 3.62
N THR A 221 11.83 -22.25 4.05
CA THR A 221 11.08 -20.98 3.98
C THR A 221 11.75 -19.86 4.79
N GLU A 222 12.29 -20.19 5.97
CA GLU A 222 12.97 -19.21 6.82
C GLU A 222 14.33 -18.79 6.25
N ALA A 223 15.03 -19.67 5.55
CA ALA A 223 16.28 -19.34 4.85
C ALA A 223 16.05 -18.27 3.77
N ILE A 224 15.02 -18.44 2.93
CA ILE A 224 14.64 -17.47 1.91
C ILE A 224 14.20 -16.15 2.56
N THR A 225 13.28 -16.21 3.54
CA THR A 225 12.74 -15.02 4.21
C THR A 225 13.82 -14.21 4.91
N SER A 226 14.75 -14.88 5.61
CA SER A 226 15.86 -14.22 6.32
C SER A 226 16.85 -13.57 5.36
N PHE A 227 17.13 -14.21 4.22
CA PHE A 227 17.97 -13.60 3.18
C PHE A 227 17.32 -12.33 2.61
N VAL A 228 16.03 -12.38 2.26
CA VAL A 228 15.30 -11.19 1.76
C VAL A 228 15.26 -10.08 2.82
N GLN A 229 15.03 -10.42 4.09
CA GLN A 229 15.13 -9.46 5.20
C GLN A 229 16.51 -8.81 5.30
N ARG A 230 17.58 -9.58 5.16
CA ARG A 230 18.95 -9.09 5.19
C ARG A 230 19.22 -8.14 4.03
N VAL A 231 18.79 -8.49 2.82
CA VAL A 231 18.87 -7.60 1.66
C VAL A 231 18.09 -6.32 1.90
N TYR A 232 16.83 -6.40 2.32
CA TYR A 232 15.98 -5.25 2.61
C TYR A 232 16.64 -4.30 3.61
N THR A 233 17.06 -4.82 4.76
CA THR A 233 17.72 -4.02 5.80
C THR A 233 18.98 -3.34 5.28
N THR A 234 19.78 -4.06 4.48
CA THR A 234 21.00 -3.53 3.86
C THR A 234 20.68 -2.38 2.91
N VAL A 235 19.78 -2.60 1.94
CA VAL A 235 19.37 -1.58 0.97
C VAL A 235 18.81 -0.34 1.67
N LYS A 236 17.90 -0.52 2.62
CA LYS A 236 17.26 0.60 3.35
C LYS A 236 18.25 1.41 4.19
N SER A 237 19.29 0.78 4.74
CA SER A 237 20.33 1.47 5.51
C SER A 237 21.26 2.33 4.65
N ILE A 238 21.44 1.97 3.36
CA ILE A 238 22.27 2.72 2.41
C ILE A 238 21.44 3.83 1.76
N LYS A 239 20.29 3.47 1.17
CA LYS A 239 19.36 4.40 0.52
C LYS A 239 17.92 4.02 0.85
N ALA A 240 17.34 4.68 1.87
CA ALA A 240 16.00 4.38 2.39
C ALA A 240 14.87 4.37 1.33
N LYS A 241 15.03 5.13 0.24
CA LYS A 241 14.04 5.23 -0.85
C LYS A 241 14.20 4.16 -1.95
N VAL A 242 15.31 3.42 -1.99
CA VAL A 242 15.53 2.36 -2.98
C VAL A 242 14.63 1.18 -2.64
N ALA A 243 13.83 0.73 -3.61
CA ALA A 243 12.91 -0.38 -3.46
C ALA A 243 13.65 -1.71 -3.31
N VAL A 244 13.01 -2.68 -2.67
CA VAL A 244 13.35 -4.10 -2.80
C VAL A 244 12.11 -4.85 -3.26
N SER A 245 12.23 -5.58 -4.35
CA SER A 245 11.17 -6.44 -4.91
C SER A 245 11.72 -7.82 -5.22
N ALA A 246 10.86 -8.80 -5.45
CA ALA A 246 11.30 -10.15 -5.79
C ALA A 246 10.38 -10.83 -6.80
N ALA A 247 10.98 -11.61 -7.71
CA ALA A 247 10.31 -12.54 -8.60
C ALA A 247 9.88 -13.79 -7.81
N LEU A 248 8.57 -14.03 -7.75
CA LEU A 248 7.98 -15.10 -6.96
C LEU A 248 7.26 -16.10 -7.87
N MET A 249 7.22 -17.37 -7.48
CA MET A 249 6.42 -18.36 -8.20
C MET A 249 4.90 -18.08 -7.98
N PRO A 250 3.96 -18.52 -8.84
CA PRO A 250 2.54 -18.19 -8.73
C PRO A 250 1.64 -19.21 -7.99
N GLU A 251 2.17 -20.32 -7.45
CA GLU A 251 1.40 -21.49 -6.97
C GLU A 251 0.75 -21.32 -5.57
N GLY A 252 0.35 -20.10 -5.22
CA GLY A 252 -0.44 -19.82 -4.03
C GLY A 252 0.16 -20.37 -2.73
N ALA A 253 -0.65 -21.08 -1.94
CA ALA A 253 -0.26 -21.65 -0.64
C ALA A 253 0.89 -22.66 -0.73
N ALA A 254 1.14 -23.25 -1.91
CA ALA A 254 2.17 -24.27 -2.10
C ALA A 254 3.59 -23.66 -2.14
N ASN A 255 3.71 -22.36 -2.41
CA ASN A 255 5.01 -21.73 -2.61
C ASN A 255 5.94 -21.82 -1.40
N ALA A 256 5.40 -21.63 -0.19
CA ALA A 256 6.19 -21.71 1.03
C ALA A 256 6.82 -23.10 1.19
N TYR A 257 6.07 -24.15 0.82
CA TYR A 257 6.49 -25.54 0.95
C TYR A 257 7.51 -25.97 -0.13
N TYR A 258 7.31 -25.59 -1.40
CA TYR A 258 8.18 -26.04 -2.49
C TYR A 258 9.35 -25.09 -2.75
N TYR A 259 9.13 -23.79 -2.69
CA TYR A 259 10.11 -22.78 -3.10
C TYR A 259 10.71 -22.02 -1.92
N GLY A 260 10.10 -22.12 -0.72
CA GLY A 260 10.45 -21.31 0.43
C GLY A 260 9.94 -19.88 0.34
N GLN A 261 9.05 -19.59 -0.62
CA GLN A 261 8.49 -18.26 -0.85
C GLN A 261 7.11 -18.15 -0.19
N ASP A 262 7.06 -17.55 1.00
CA ASP A 262 5.79 -17.25 1.67
C ASP A 262 5.44 -15.78 1.41
N TYR A 263 4.32 -15.51 0.72
CA TYR A 263 3.96 -14.15 0.30
C TYR A 263 3.77 -13.19 1.48
N GLU A 264 3.12 -13.64 2.55
CA GLU A 264 2.83 -12.80 3.71
C GLU A 264 4.13 -12.45 4.43
N GLN A 265 4.99 -13.45 4.66
CA GLN A 265 6.30 -13.25 5.30
C GLN A 265 7.22 -12.37 4.46
N LEU A 266 7.33 -12.64 3.15
CA LEU A 266 8.16 -11.86 2.23
C LEU A 266 7.67 -10.42 2.08
N SER A 267 6.35 -10.18 2.09
CA SER A 267 5.79 -8.83 1.99
C SER A 267 6.24 -7.89 3.13
N ASN A 268 6.67 -8.42 4.27
CA ASN A 268 7.25 -7.60 5.34
C ASN A 268 8.62 -7.01 4.99
N TYR A 269 9.30 -7.58 3.99
CA TYR A 269 10.68 -7.25 3.60
C TYR A 269 10.80 -6.94 2.10
N LEU A 270 9.69 -6.62 1.46
CA LEU A 270 9.63 -6.13 0.09
C LEU A 270 8.80 -4.84 0.07
N ASP A 271 9.10 -3.94 -0.86
CA ASP A 271 8.26 -2.78 -1.13
C ASP A 271 7.10 -3.14 -2.07
N PHE A 272 7.29 -4.15 -2.92
CA PHE A 272 6.25 -4.78 -3.73
C PHE A 272 6.67 -6.20 -4.18
N LEU A 273 5.70 -7.05 -4.46
CA LEU A 273 5.91 -8.44 -4.90
C LEU A 273 5.77 -8.54 -6.42
N VAL A 274 6.51 -9.47 -7.05
CA VAL A 274 6.43 -9.69 -8.50
C VAL A 274 6.21 -11.17 -8.84
N PRO A 275 4.99 -11.71 -8.68
CA PRO A 275 4.73 -13.11 -9.03
C PRO A 275 4.77 -13.35 -10.54
N MET A 276 5.42 -14.44 -10.97
CA MET A 276 5.59 -14.83 -12.37
C MET A 276 4.42 -15.69 -12.85
N VAL A 277 3.32 -15.03 -13.19
CA VAL A 277 2.05 -15.67 -13.60
C VAL A 277 2.10 -15.93 -15.11
N TYR A 278 2.90 -16.91 -15.50
CA TYR A 278 3.24 -17.21 -16.90
C TYR A 278 2.28 -18.24 -17.51
N GLU A 279 1.14 -17.79 -18.06
CA GLU A 279 0.04 -18.68 -18.45
C GLU A 279 0.46 -19.91 -19.28
N GLY A 280 1.28 -19.73 -20.30
CA GLY A 280 1.63 -20.81 -21.22
C GLY A 280 2.66 -21.80 -20.66
N ASN A 281 3.48 -21.37 -19.70
CA ASN A 281 4.30 -22.29 -18.90
C ASN A 281 3.45 -23.18 -17.98
N TYR A 282 2.34 -22.65 -17.48
CA TYR A 282 1.38 -23.39 -16.65
C TYR A 282 0.29 -24.10 -17.47
N LYS A 283 0.16 -23.80 -18.76
CA LYS A 283 -0.91 -24.25 -19.66
C LYS A 283 -2.29 -23.83 -19.16
N GLU A 284 -2.36 -22.62 -18.65
CA GLU A 284 -3.55 -21.98 -18.08
C GLU A 284 -4.02 -20.83 -18.99
N ASP A 285 -4.99 -20.03 -18.53
CA ASP A 285 -5.61 -18.94 -19.28
C ASP A 285 -5.75 -17.63 -18.48
N ASN A 286 -6.41 -16.64 -19.08
CA ASN A 286 -6.70 -15.34 -18.48
C ASN A 286 -7.50 -15.40 -17.16
N ASP A 287 -8.37 -16.40 -16.96
CA ASP A 287 -9.12 -16.59 -15.71
C ASP A 287 -8.17 -17.07 -14.59
N TRP A 288 -7.21 -17.92 -14.94
CA TRP A 288 -6.14 -18.29 -14.03
C TRP A 288 -5.25 -17.11 -13.67
N ILE A 289 -4.85 -16.26 -14.63
CA ILE A 289 -4.10 -15.03 -14.33
C ILE A 289 -4.82 -14.18 -13.29
N THR A 290 -6.13 -13.97 -13.50
CA THR A 290 -6.99 -13.19 -12.60
C THR A 290 -7.04 -13.80 -11.19
N SER A 291 -7.31 -15.10 -11.09
CA SER A 291 -7.49 -15.79 -9.80
C SER A 291 -6.17 -16.00 -9.03
N ALA A 292 -5.07 -16.33 -9.73
CA ALA A 292 -3.74 -16.42 -9.14
C ALA A 292 -3.31 -15.05 -8.58
N THR A 293 -3.54 -13.97 -9.34
CA THR A 293 -3.27 -12.61 -8.89
C THR A 293 -4.06 -12.26 -7.65
N ALA A 294 -5.38 -12.48 -7.66
CA ALA A 294 -6.26 -12.18 -6.53
C ALA A 294 -5.88 -12.94 -5.26
N TYR A 295 -5.42 -14.19 -5.40
CA TYR A 295 -4.90 -14.94 -4.26
C TYR A 295 -3.69 -14.24 -3.63
N ILE A 296 -2.70 -13.85 -4.44
CA ILE A 296 -1.45 -13.26 -3.95
C ILE A 296 -1.69 -11.87 -3.35
N VAL A 297 -2.55 -11.06 -3.97
CA VAL A 297 -2.99 -9.77 -3.42
C VAL A 297 -3.59 -9.93 -2.02
N ASN A 298 -4.43 -10.95 -1.80
CA ASN A 298 -5.03 -11.23 -0.50
C ASN A 298 -4.06 -11.81 0.55
N HIS A 299 -2.85 -12.23 0.14
CA HIS A 299 -1.81 -12.78 1.01
C HIS A 299 -0.55 -11.90 1.02
N SER A 300 -0.71 -10.62 0.66
CA SER A 300 0.37 -9.64 0.68
C SER A 300 -0.04 -8.41 1.48
N THR A 301 0.88 -7.89 2.30
CA THR A 301 0.71 -6.58 2.95
C THR A 301 1.21 -5.41 2.09
N LYS A 302 1.67 -5.72 0.87
CA LYS A 302 2.32 -4.80 -0.07
C LYS A 302 1.70 -4.90 -1.47
N PRO A 303 1.88 -3.89 -2.32
CA PRO A 303 1.50 -3.94 -3.73
C PRO A 303 2.02 -5.21 -4.42
N VAL A 304 1.21 -5.75 -5.34
CA VAL A 304 1.56 -6.89 -6.18
C VAL A 304 1.63 -6.40 -7.64
N VAL A 305 2.79 -6.55 -8.26
CA VAL A 305 3.06 -6.21 -9.66
C VAL A 305 3.20 -7.50 -10.42
N VAL A 306 2.24 -7.88 -11.26
CA VAL A 306 2.25 -9.24 -11.83
C VAL A 306 3.25 -9.35 -12.97
N GLY A 307 4.16 -10.31 -12.88
CA GLY A 307 5.04 -10.71 -13.97
C GLY A 307 4.28 -11.53 -15.01
N LEU A 308 4.26 -11.08 -16.26
CA LEU A 308 3.56 -11.71 -17.37
C LEU A 308 4.56 -12.13 -18.45
N GLN A 309 4.37 -13.32 -19.03
CA GLN A 309 5.17 -13.79 -20.15
C GLN A 309 4.78 -13.06 -21.44
N THR A 310 5.72 -12.80 -22.34
CA THR A 310 5.46 -12.15 -23.63
C THR A 310 5.60 -13.10 -24.82
N TYR A 311 5.71 -14.39 -24.55
CA TYR A 311 5.94 -15.48 -25.51
C TYR A 311 5.18 -16.73 -25.05
N LYS A 312 4.96 -17.69 -25.95
CA LYS A 312 4.04 -18.81 -25.71
C LYS A 312 4.45 -19.68 -24.52
N SER A 313 5.71 -20.07 -24.39
CA SER A 313 6.25 -20.77 -23.21
C SER A 313 7.77 -20.91 -23.31
N ASP A 314 8.44 -21.37 -22.25
CA ASP A 314 9.90 -21.67 -22.31
C ASP A 314 10.27 -22.75 -23.34
N SER A 315 9.32 -23.59 -23.73
CA SER A 315 9.49 -24.57 -24.81
C SER A 315 9.03 -24.06 -26.19
N ASN A 316 8.43 -22.87 -26.25
CA ASN A 316 7.93 -22.23 -27.45
C ASN A 316 8.15 -20.70 -27.37
N LEU A 317 9.29 -20.25 -27.87
CA LEU A 317 9.71 -18.85 -27.81
C LEU A 317 9.01 -17.93 -28.83
N VAL A 318 7.92 -18.38 -29.47
CA VAL A 318 7.10 -17.53 -30.33
C VAL A 318 6.47 -16.43 -29.46
N ALA A 319 6.69 -15.17 -29.84
CA ALA A 319 6.11 -14.01 -29.17
C ALA A 319 4.58 -14.11 -29.15
N LEU A 320 3.97 -13.71 -28.04
CA LEU A 320 2.55 -13.43 -27.98
C LEU A 320 2.27 -12.16 -28.77
N SER A 321 1.13 -12.10 -29.44
CA SER A 321 0.67 -10.88 -30.09
C SER A 321 0.48 -9.75 -29.08
N ALA A 322 0.58 -8.51 -29.53
CA ALA A 322 0.28 -7.33 -28.71
C ALA A 322 -1.10 -7.42 -28.03
N GLU A 323 -2.11 -7.99 -28.70
CA GLU A 323 -3.46 -8.20 -28.17
C GLU A 323 -3.50 -9.23 -27.04
N GLU A 324 -2.80 -10.35 -27.19
CA GLU A 324 -2.69 -11.38 -26.15
C GLU A 324 -2.01 -10.80 -24.90
N VAL A 325 -0.89 -10.07 -25.07
CA VAL A 325 -0.20 -9.44 -23.94
C VAL A 325 -1.10 -8.40 -23.24
N LYS A 326 -1.90 -7.63 -23.98
CA LYS A 326 -2.86 -6.68 -23.40
C LYS A 326 -3.97 -7.38 -22.62
N ALA A 327 -4.49 -8.50 -23.12
CA ALA A 327 -5.48 -9.30 -22.40
C ALA A 327 -4.93 -9.82 -21.07
N ASP A 328 -3.69 -10.31 -21.07
CA ASP A 328 -3.02 -10.79 -19.84
C ASP A 328 -2.84 -9.66 -18.80
N ILE A 329 -2.48 -8.46 -19.26
CA ILE A 329 -2.41 -7.26 -18.40
C ILE A 329 -3.77 -6.95 -17.80
N GLU A 330 -4.84 -6.94 -18.61
CA GLU A 330 -6.21 -6.67 -18.14
C GLU A 330 -6.68 -7.70 -17.08
N SER A 331 -6.35 -8.98 -17.28
CA SER A 331 -6.61 -10.04 -16.31
C SER A 331 -5.88 -9.84 -14.99
N ALA A 332 -4.58 -9.51 -15.04
CA ALA A 332 -3.80 -9.22 -13.84
C ALA A 332 -4.38 -8.03 -13.06
N LEU A 333 -4.70 -6.92 -13.75
CA LEU A 333 -5.31 -5.74 -13.12
C LEU A 333 -6.69 -6.06 -12.52
N SER A 334 -7.51 -6.86 -13.21
CA SER A 334 -8.81 -7.32 -12.71
C SER A 334 -8.69 -8.20 -11.47
N GLY A 335 -7.58 -8.92 -11.33
CA GLY A 335 -7.21 -9.66 -10.12
C GLY A 335 -6.76 -8.77 -8.95
N GLY A 336 -6.69 -7.44 -9.12
CA GLY A 336 -6.29 -6.49 -8.09
C GLY A 336 -4.79 -6.16 -8.10
N ALA A 337 -4.07 -6.48 -9.18
CA ALA A 337 -2.68 -6.08 -9.31
C ALA A 337 -2.53 -4.56 -9.25
N SER A 338 -1.45 -4.11 -8.61
CA SER A 338 -0.99 -2.73 -8.56
C SER A 338 -0.17 -2.32 -9.78
N GLY A 339 -0.06 -3.22 -10.77
CA GLY A 339 0.78 -3.05 -11.94
C GLY A 339 1.15 -4.39 -12.57
N PHE A 340 1.96 -4.33 -13.63
CA PHE A 340 2.47 -5.49 -14.34
C PHE A 340 3.97 -5.34 -14.63
N ALA A 341 4.64 -6.44 -14.93
CA ALA A 341 5.99 -6.47 -15.47
C ALA A 341 6.05 -7.46 -16.62
N LEU A 342 6.60 -7.07 -17.78
CA LEU A 342 6.63 -7.91 -18.98
C LEU A 342 7.95 -8.65 -19.13
N PHE A 343 7.88 -9.97 -19.19
CA PHE A 343 9.03 -10.87 -19.37
C PHE A 343 9.03 -11.44 -20.79
N ARG A 344 9.81 -10.89 -21.73
CA ARG A 344 10.81 -9.80 -21.56
C ARG A 344 11.01 -8.99 -22.86
N TYR A 345 11.66 -7.83 -22.78
CA TYR A 345 11.81 -6.87 -23.89
C TYR A 345 12.25 -7.49 -25.22
N GLY A 346 13.28 -8.34 -25.22
CA GLY A 346 13.79 -8.97 -26.44
C GLY A 346 12.83 -9.93 -27.14
N TRP A 347 11.76 -10.38 -26.46
CA TRP A 347 10.75 -11.31 -26.97
C TRP A 347 9.34 -10.74 -26.96
N LEU A 348 9.20 -9.44 -26.68
CA LEU A 348 7.92 -8.76 -26.76
C LEU A 348 7.65 -8.37 -28.22
N ASP A 349 6.45 -8.67 -28.69
CA ASP A 349 5.98 -8.22 -30.00
C ASP A 349 6.15 -6.70 -30.13
N LYS A 350 6.82 -6.26 -31.19
CA LYS A 350 7.09 -4.83 -31.41
C LYS A 350 5.83 -4.03 -31.65
N ASP A 351 4.75 -4.68 -32.07
CA ASP A 351 3.43 -4.06 -32.20
C ASP A 351 2.84 -3.67 -30.83
N PHE A 352 3.36 -4.21 -29.72
CA PHE A 352 3.02 -3.75 -28.37
C PHE A 352 3.46 -2.32 -28.10
N PHE A 353 4.67 -1.95 -28.55
CA PHE A 353 5.22 -0.60 -28.39
C PHE A 353 4.64 0.40 -29.37
N GLN A 354 4.00 -0.10 -30.42
CA GLN A 354 3.22 0.71 -31.32
C GLN A 354 1.88 0.97 -30.63
N THR A 355 1.68 2.20 -30.15
CA THR A 355 0.33 2.69 -29.86
C THR A 355 -0.52 2.56 -31.12
N ALA A 356 -1.29 1.48 -31.29
CA ALA A 356 -2.33 1.32 -32.30
C ALA A 356 -2.10 2.11 -33.63
N ASN A 357 -0.87 2.02 -34.18
CA ASN A 357 -0.44 2.84 -35.32
C ASN A 357 0.31 2.04 -36.40
N SER A 358 -0.01 0.75 -36.56
CA SER A 358 0.20 -0.01 -37.81
C SER A 358 -0.56 -1.33 -37.64
N ASN A 359 -1.74 -1.59 -38.21
CA ASN A 359 -2.10 -1.55 -39.61
C ASN A 359 -3.64 -1.44 -39.77
N ASN A 360 -4.15 -0.21 -39.72
CA ASN A 360 -5.21 0.34 -40.58
C ASN A 360 -5.60 1.70 -40.01
N THR A 361 -5.26 2.77 -40.73
CA THR A 361 -5.94 4.08 -40.71
C THR A 361 -6.87 4.36 -39.52
N THR A 362 -6.34 4.91 -38.43
CA THR A 362 -6.73 6.23 -37.87
C THR A 362 -5.84 6.57 -36.68
N SER A 363 -4.99 7.59 -36.86
CA SER A 363 -4.49 8.43 -35.78
C SER A 363 -5.69 8.83 -34.93
N THR A 364 -5.92 8.18 -33.79
CA THR A 364 -7.08 8.50 -32.94
C THR A 364 -6.73 9.76 -32.14
N THR A 365 -6.73 10.88 -32.86
CA THR A 365 -6.72 12.23 -32.29
C THR A 365 -8.13 12.65 -31.93
N GLN A 366 -9.10 11.73 -31.88
CA GLN A 366 -10.50 12.04 -31.60
C GLN A 366 -11.12 10.99 -30.67
N PHE A 367 -11.83 11.43 -29.64
CA PHE A 367 -12.41 10.55 -28.63
C PHE A 367 -13.93 10.72 -28.57
N THR A 368 -14.65 9.62 -28.36
CA THR A 368 -16.08 9.69 -28.06
C THR A 368 -16.30 10.18 -26.63
N THR A 369 -17.47 10.76 -26.38
CA THR A 369 -17.89 11.17 -25.03
C THR A 369 -17.88 10.00 -24.04
N ALA A 370 -18.21 8.78 -24.48
CA ALA A 370 -18.17 7.56 -23.66
C ALA A 370 -16.74 7.18 -23.24
N GLN A 371 -15.76 7.26 -24.15
CA GLN A 371 -14.36 6.99 -23.84
C GLN A 371 -13.79 7.99 -22.83
N ILE A 372 -14.11 9.29 -23.02
CA ILE A 372 -13.70 10.34 -22.09
C ILE A 372 -14.38 10.15 -20.73
N ALA A 373 -15.67 9.80 -20.71
CA ALA A 373 -16.40 9.57 -19.47
C ALA A 373 -15.89 8.35 -18.69
N LYS A 374 -15.42 7.30 -19.38
CA LYS A 374 -14.74 6.17 -18.73
C LYS A 374 -13.43 6.60 -18.06
N ALA A 375 -12.58 7.33 -18.77
CA ALA A 375 -11.35 7.89 -18.21
C ALA A 375 -11.63 8.86 -17.04
N ALA A 376 -12.70 9.65 -17.14
CA ALA A 376 -13.20 10.53 -16.09
C ALA A 376 -13.56 9.77 -14.81
N ASN A 377 -14.21 8.61 -14.94
CA ASN A 377 -14.49 7.73 -13.82
C ASN A 377 -13.21 7.19 -13.18
N ASP A 378 -12.23 6.76 -13.98
CA ASP A 378 -10.96 6.22 -13.49
C ASP A 378 -10.17 7.31 -12.72
N VAL A 379 -10.11 8.52 -13.26
CA VAL A 379 -9.48 9.68 -12.60
C VAL A 379 -10.20 10.10 -11.32
N LYS A 380 -11.54 10.08 -11.31
CA LYS A 380 -12.32 10.31 -10.08
C LYS A 380 -11.91 9.30 -9.00
N LEU A 381 -11.96 8.00 -9.29
CA LEU A 381 -11.62 6.95 -8.33
C LEU A 381 -10.18 7.10 -7.82
N PHE A 382 -9.25 7.44 -8.72
CA PHE A 382 -7.87 7.72 -8.37
C PHE A 382 -7.76 8.86 -7.35
N ILE A 383 -8.38 10.02 -7.62
CA ILE A 383 -8.34 11.19 -6.74
C ILE A 383 -9.00 10.88 -5.39
N GLU A 384 -10.09 10.12 -5.39
CA GLU A 384 -10.82 9.77 -4.18
C GLU A 384 -10.03 8.83 -3.26
N GLY A 385 -9.27 7.90 -3.83
CA GLY A 385 -8.38 7.00 -3.10
C GLY A 385 -7.08 7.67 -2.64
N ASN A 386 -6.44 8.44 -3.53
CA ASN A 386 -5.07 8.92 -3.35
C ASN A 386 -4.97 10.37 -2.85
N LYS A 387 -6.04 11.16 -2.97
CA LYS A 387 -6.12 12.58 -2.56
C LYS A 387 -5.20 13.53 -3.34
N TYR A 388 -4.69 13.11 -4.50
CA TYR A 388 -3.95 13.94 -5.45
C TYR A 388 -4.35 13.60 -6.90
N LEU A 389 -3.98 14.46 -7.86
CA LEU A 389 -4.25 14.22 -9.29
C LEU A 389 -3.19 13.32 -9.94
N PRO A 390 -3.58 12.42 -10.86
CA PRO A 390 -2.61 11.68 -11.66
C PRO A 390 -1.85 12.62 -12.61
N THR A 391 -0.57 12.35 -12.85
CA THR A 391 0.28 13.14 -13.76
C THR A 391 -0.10 12.91 -15.23
N TRP A 392 -0.40 11.66 -15.57
CA TRP A 392 -0.85 11.23 -16.89
C TRP A 392 -2.18 10.48 -16.77
N ILE A 393 -3.06 10.67 -17.76
CA ILE A 393 -4.38 10.06 -17.82
C ILE A 393 -4.47 9.25 -19.11
N THR A 394 -4.95 8.00 -19.02
CA THR A 394 -5.21 7.18 -20.20
C THR A 394 -6.66 7.37 -20.68
N VAL A 395 -6.84 7.83 -21.92
CA VAL A 395 -8.15 7.95 -22.58
C VAL A 395 -8.16 7.04 -23.80
N ALA A 396 -8.96 5.97 -23.76
CA ALA A 396 -9.04 4.98 -24.84
C ALA A 396 -7.65 4.46 -25.31
N GLY A 397 -6.74 4.23 -24.37
CA GLY A 397 -5.38 3.76 -24.65
C GLY A 397 -4.37 4.86 -25.04
N VAL A 398 -4.79 6.12 -25.14
CA VAL A 398 -3.91 7.27 -25.40
C VAL A 398 -3.57 7.98 -24.10
N LEU A 399 -2.28 8.19 -23.81
CA LEU A 399 -1.83 8.98 -22.67
C LEU A 399 -2.00 10.48 -22.97
N VAL A 400 -2.66 11.18 -22.06
CA VAL A 400 -2.87 12.63 -22.11
C VAL A 400 -2.44 13.28 -20.79
N ASN A 401 -1.92 14.49 -20.85
CA ASN A 401 -1.57 15.26 -19.65
C ASN A 401 -2.82 15.90 -19.00
N GLN A 402 -2.66 16.50 -17.82
CA GLN A 402 -3.75 17.12 -17.07
C GLN A 402 -4.48 18.24 -17.84
N GLY A 403 -3.77 19.06 -18.63
CA GLY A 403 -4.36 20.14 -19.42
C GLY A 403 -5.15 19.62 -20.63
N GLN A 404 -4.61 18.63 -21.34
CA GLN A 404 -5.31 17.91 -22.40
C GLN A 404 -6.57 17.21 -21.87
N PHE A 405 -6.47 16.58 -20.71
CA PHE A 405 -7.62 15.90 -20.10
C PHE A 405 -8.71 16.90 -19.65
N MET A 406 -8.31 18.04 -19.07
CA MET A 406 -9.24 19.12 -18.70
C MET A 406 -10.01 19.66 -19.92
N TYR A 407 -9.36 19.74 -21.08
CA TYR A 407 -10.03 20.07 -22.34
C TYR A 407 -11.03 19.00 -22.76
N LEU A 408 -10.62 17.72 -22.80
CA LEU A 408 -11.50 16.60 -23.16
C LEU A 408 -12.74 16.52 -22.25
N LEU A 409 -12.56 16.70 -20.94
CA LEU A 409 -13.66 16.74 -19.98
C LEU A 409 -14.67 17.87 -20.29
N SER A 410 -14.16 19.04 -20.69
CA SER A 410 -14.96 20.22 -21.02
C SER A 410 -15.74 20.00 -22.31
N GLU A 411 -15.07 19.60 -23.38
CA GLU A 411 -15.70 19.28 -24.67
C GLU A 411 -16.71 18.14 -24.56
N ALA A 412 -16.39 17.06 -23.83
CA ALA A 412 -17.33 15.96 -23.61
C ALA A 412 -18.61 16.43 -22.93
N THR A 413 -18.49 17.33 -21.94
CA THR A 413 -19.65 17.93 -21.28
C THR A 413 -20.51 18.73 -22.26
N LEU A 414 -19.90 19.50 -23.16
CA LEU A 414 -20.61 20.29 -24.18
C LEU A 414 -21.27 19.41 -25.24
N HIS A 415 -20.58 18.39 -25.72
CA HIS A 415 -21.11 17.43 -26.69
C HIS A 415 -22.34 16.71 -26.12
N ILE A 416 -22.24 16.19 -24.89
CA ILE A 416 -23.37 15.54 -24.21
C ILE A 416 -24.54 16.53 -24.05
N GLN A 417 -24.28 17.76 -23.60
CA GLN A 417 -25.31 18.78 -23.40
C GLN A 417 -26.05 19.13 -24.70
N ASN A 418 -25.33 19.16 -25.82
CA ASN A 418 -25.89 19.52 -27.13
C ASN A 418 -26.47 18.31 -27.89
N GLY A 419 -26.34 17.10 -27.35
CA GLY A 419 -26.68 15.87 -28.07
C GLY A 419 -25.78 15.61 -29.28
N ASP A 420 -24.56 16.15 -29.26
CA ASP A 420 -23.57 15.97 -30.31
C ASP A 420 -22.81 14.66 -30.11
N GLY A 421 -23.00 13.73 -31.04
CA GLY A 421 -22.31 12.43 -31.05
C GLY A 421 -20.97 12.44 -31.79
N SER A 422 -20.51 13.59 -32.29
CA SER A 422 -19.24 13.69 -32.99
C SER A 422 -18.06 13.45 -32.04
N ALA A 423 -16.96 12.94 -32.59
CA ALA A 423 -15.74 12.67 -31.84
C ALA A 423 -14.99 13.97 -31.54
N ILE A 424 -14.48 14.09 -30.32
CA ILE A 424 -13.81 15.28 -29.79
C ILE A 424 -12.33 15.18 -30.08
N SER A 425 -11.77 16.18 -30.78
CA SER A 425 -10.37 16.16 -31.14
C SER A 425 -9.47 16.45 -29.94
N LEU A 426 -8.35 15.73 -29.82
CA LEU A 426 -7.29 16.05 -28.87
C LEU A 426 -6.58 17.33 -29.33
N VAL A 427 -6.44 18.28 -28.43
CA VAL A 427 -5.67 19.50 -28.66
C VAL A 427 -4.34 19.42 -27.92
N ASP A 428 -3.28 19.89 -28.55
CA ASP A 428 -2.00 20.05 -27.88
C ASP A 428 -2.10 21.17 -26.85
N CYS A 429 -1.93 20.80 -25.58
CA CYS A 429 -2.23 21.66 -24.43
C CYS A 429 -1.22 21.40 -23.31
N THR A 430 -0.63 22.46 -22.77
CA THR A 430 0.33 22.36 -21.66
C THR A 430 -0.37 22.26 -20.29
N VAL A 431 0.32 21.60 -19.34
CA VAL A 431 -0.16 21.48 -17.95
C VAL A 431 -0.18 22.86 -17.28
N PRO A 432 -1.27 23.25 -16.59
CA PRO A 432 -1.31 24.52 -15.87
C PRO A 432 -0.30 24.58 -14.72
N SER A 433 0.24 25.77 -14.45
CA SER A 433 1.01 26.00 -13.23
C SER A 433 0.12 25.89 -11.99
N VAL A 434 0.62 25.27 -10.91
CA VAL A 434 -0.08 25.20 -9.62
C VAL A 434 -0.36 26.62 -9.10
N SER A 435 -1.60 26.90 -8.75
CA SER A 435 -2.04 28.20 -8.24
C SER A 435 -2.99 28.02 -7.06
N GLY A 436 -3.00 29.00 -6.14
CA GLY A 436 -3.92 28.99 -5.00
C GLY A 436 -5.34 29.33 -5.45
N GLU A 437 -6.34 28.67 -4.85
CA GLU A 437 -7.76 28.90 -5.12
C GLU A 437 -8.42 29.78 -4.04
N SER A 438 -9.54 30.41 -4.40
CA SER A 438 -10.37 31.20 -3.49
C SER A 438 -11.83 30.82 -3.70
N LEU A 439 -12.22 29.71 -3.07
CA LEU A 439 -13.54 29.10 -3.24
C LEU A 439 -14.35 29.11 -1.94
N SER A 440 -15.61 29.55 -1.98
CA SER A 440 -16.52 29.45 -0.83
C SER A 440 -17.12 28.05 -0.65
N GLY A 441 -17.00 27.19 -1.68
CA GLY A 441 -17.76 25.95 -1.79
C GLY A 441 -19.26 26.19 -2.06
N GLY A 442 -19.96 25.17 -2.51
CA GLY A 442 -21.40 25.25 -2.80
C GLY A 442 -21.81 24.34 -3.95
N THR A 443 -22.83 24.73 -4.69
CA THR A 443 -23.37 23.96 -5.81
C THR A 443 -23.39 24.81 -7.08
N LEU A 444 -22.95 24.25 -8.20
CA LEU A 444 -23.15 24.83 -9.54
C LEU A 444 -24.34 24.16 -10.22
N SER A 445 -25.22 24.95 -10.85
CA SER A 445 -26.28 24.42 -11.72
C SER A 445 -25.70 23.86 -13.02
N LEU A 446 -26.48 23.02 -13.71
CA LEU A 446 -26.19 22.56 -15.08
C LEU A 446 -25.74 23.70 -16.00
N SER A 447 -26.53 24.78 -16.05
CA SER A 447 -26.19 25.95 -16.85
C SER A 447 -24.86 26.61 -16.47
N ALA A 448 -24.50 26.60 -15.19
CA ALA A 448 -23.28 27.24 -14.70
C ALA A 448 -22.03 26.42 -15.03
N TYR A 449 -22.05 25.10 -14.81
CA TYR A 449 -20.90 24.26 -15.14
C TYR A 449 -20.80 23.97 -16.64
N VAL A 450 -21.88 23.98 -17.41
CA VAL A 450 -21.81 23.94 -18.89
C VAL A 450 -21.17 25.22 -19.42
N LYS A 451 -21.54 26.38 -18.89
CA LYS A 451 -20.90 27.66 -19.24
C LYS A 451 -19.40 27.63 -18.94
N LEU A 452 -19.01 27.12 -17.77
CA LEU A 452 -17.61 26.99 -17.40
C LEU A 452 -16.84 26.05 -18.34
N ALA A 453 -17.46 24.95 -18.79
CA ALA A 453 -16.84 24.02 -19.75
C ALA A 453 -16.55 24.73 -21.07
N ASN A 454 -17.51 25.52 -21.57
CA ASN A 454 -17.32 26.35 -22.76
C ASN A 454 -16.19 27.38 -22.59
N GLU A 455 -16.13 28.06 -21.43
CA GLU A 455 -15.06 29.02 -21.14
C GLU A 455 -13.68 28.35 -21.13
N ILE A 456 -13.56 27.13 -20.59
CA ILE A 456 -12.31 26.35 -20.59
C ILE A 456 -11.92 25.91 -22.00
N ALA A 457 -12.86 25.35 -22.76
CA ALA A 457 -12.62 24.91 -24.13
C ALA A 457 -12.12 26.06 -25.02
N CYS A 458 -12.82 27.19 -25.01
CA CYS A 458 -12.41 28.40 -25.73
C CYS A 458 -11.03 28.93 -25.28
N PHE A 459 -10.71 28.83 -23.98
CA PHE A 459 -9.41 29.26 -23.48
C PHE A 459 -8.29 28.35 -24.02
N VAL A 460 -8.48 27.03 -23.98
CA VAL A 460 -7.48 26.08 -24.50
C VAL A 460 -7.30 26.24 -26.01
N ASP A 461 -8.38 26.37 -26.78
CA ASP A 461 -8.31 26.55 -28.24
C ASP A 461 -7.56 27.83 -28.62
N GLY A 462 -7.70 28.90 -27.83
CA GLY A 462 -7.04 30.17 -28.08
C GLY A 462 -5.58 30.26 -27.62
N ASN A 463 -5.18 29.46 -26.62
CA ASN A 463 -3.90 29.63 -25.92
C ASN A 463 -2.98 28.39 -25.95
N HIS A 464 -3.49 27.22 -26.38
CA HIS A 464 -2.78 25.93 -26.29
C HIS A 464 -2.25 25.62 -24.88
N GLN A 465 -2.99 26.10 -23.86
CA GLN A 465 -2.68 25.95 -22.44
C GLN A 465 -3.99 25.89 -21.67
N ALA A 466 -4.08 25.00 -20.68
CA ALA A 466 -5.23 24.93 -19.79
C ALA A 466 -5.17 26.02 -18.70
N PRO A 467 -6.32 26.60 -18.30
CA PRO A 467 -6.34 27.65 -17.30
C PRO A 467 -5.98 27.10 -15.91
N SER A 468 -5.07 27.77 -15.21
CA SER A 468 -4.68 27.40 -13.84
C SER A 468 -5.77 27.71 -12.80
N LEU A 469 -6.57 28.75 -13.06
CA LEU A 469 -7.75 29.13 -12.28
C LEU A 469 -8.96 29.38 -13.20
N CYS A 470 -10.11 28.86 -12.80
CA CYS A 470 -11.39 29.04 -13.48
C CYS A 470 -12.36 29.84 -12.57
N LYS A 471 -13.06 30.82 -13.13
CA LYS A 471 -13.98 31.67 -12.35
C LYS A 471 -15.40 31.12 -12.43
N SER A 472 -16.07 31.00 -11.29
CA SER A 472 -17.51 30.69 -11.22
C SER A 472 -18.22 31.59 -10.21
N SER A 473 -19.52 31.38 -10.02
CA SER A 473 -20.31 32.05 -8.98
C SER A 473 -19.85 31.71 -7.55
N LEU A 474 -19.04 30.66 -7.38
CA LEU A 474 -18.51 30.20 -6.09
C LEU A 474 -17.08 30.73 -5.79
N GLY A 475 -16.50 31.51 -6.71
CA GLY A 475 -15.15 32.06 -6.60
C GLY A 475 -14.18 31.53 -7.66
N LEU A 476 -12.88 31.55 -7.33
CA LEU A 476 -11.81 31.06 -8.20
C LEU A 476 -11.51 29.59 -7.86
N GLN A 477 -11.76 28.70 -8.82
CA GLN A 477 -11.50 27.26 -8.75
C GLN A 477 -10.12 26.95 -9.34
N SER A 478 -9.30 26.18 -8.64
CA SER A 478 -8.06 25.61 -9.19
C SER A 478 -8.35 24.61 -10.30
N TYR A 479 -7.41 24.44 -11.24
CA TYR A 479 -7.52 23.41 -12.28
C TYR A 479 -7.74 22.01 -11.68
N GLN A 480 -7.19 21.72 -10.50
CA GLN A 480 -7.42 20.44 -9.81
C GLN A 480 -8.87 20.25 -9.35
N SER A 481 -9.46 21.29 -8.74
CA SER A 481 -10.88 21.31 -8.39
C SER A 481 -11.76 21.11 -9.63
N VAL A 482 -11.37 21.71 -10.78
CA VAL A 482 -12.13 21.61 -12.02
C VAL A 482 -12.04 20.23 -12.66
N ILE A 483 -10.84 19.65 -12.79
CA ILE A 483 -10.65 18.28 -13.30
C ILE A 483 -11.48 17.31 -12.45
N TYR A 484 -11.37 17.37 -11.12
CA TYR A 484 -12.14 16.49 -10.25
C TYR A 484 -13.65 16.70 -10.35
N MET A 485 -14.11 17.95 -10.50
CA MET A 485 -15.53 18.26 -10.71
C MET A 485 -16.06 17.62 -11.99
N TYR A 486 -15.42 17.83 -13.14
CA TYR A 486 -15.89 17.24 -14.40
C TYR A 486 -15.68 15.73 -14.47
N SER A 487 -14.64 15.20 -13.82
CA SER A 487 -14.47 13.76 -13.67
C SER A 487 -15.68 13.11 -12.99
N ARG A 488 -16.22 13.75 -11.94
CA ARG A 488 -17.46 13.29 -11.27
C ARG A 488 -18.71 13.49 -12.12
N ILE A 489 -18.83 14.63 -12.81
CA ILE A 489 -19.97 14.90 -13.70
C ILE A 489 -20.09 13.79 -14.76
N LEU A 490 -19.00 13.48 -15.46
CA LEU A 490 -19.00 12.48 -16.53
C LEU A 490 -19.07 11.04 -15.99
N SER A 491 -18.49 10.76 -14.82
CA SER A 491 -18.66 9.47 -14.12
C SER A 491 -20.14 9.21 -13.82
N ASN A 492 -20.87 10.20 -13.31
CA ASN A 492 -22.30 10.04 -13.03
C ASN A 492 -23.12 9.93 -14.32
N TYR A 493 -22.75 10.65 -15.39
CA TYR A 493 -23.39 10.50 -16.71
C TYR A 493 -23.36 9.05 -17.23
N LEU A 494 -22.27 8.29 -17.01
CA LEU A 494 -22.21 6.87 -17.40
C LEU A 494 -23.29 6.01 -16.73
N THR A 495 -23.71 6.40 -15.52
CA THR A 495 -24.71 5.68 -14.74
C THR A 495 -26.13 6.17 -15.06
N ASP A 496 -26.30 7.48 -15.11
CA ASP A 496 -27.61 8.12 -15.17
C ASP A 496 -28.10 8.40 -16.60
N GLY A 497 -27.20 8.30 -17.59
CA GLY A 497 -27.49 8.61 -18.99
C GLY A 497 -27.79 10.09 -19.28
N SER A 498 -27.64 10.97 -18.30
CA SER A 498 -27.89 12.40 -18.41
C SER A 498 -26.95 13.22 -17.52
N LEU A 499 -26.67 14.47 -17.91
CA LEU A 499 -25.90 15.39 -17.09
C LEU A 499 -26.72 15.81 -15.87
N GLN A 500 -26.08 15.84 -14.70
CA GLN A 500 -26.73 16.15 -13.43
C GLN A 500 -27.26 17.60 -13.43
N SER A 501 -28.44 17.83 -12.85
CA SER A 501 -29.01 19.18 -12.73
C SER A 501 -28.14 20.15 -11.92
N SER A 502 -27.26 19.61 -11.06
CA SER A 502 -26.30 20.37 -10.28
C SER A 502 -25.11 19.52 -9.82
N VAL A 503 -23.98 20.16 -9.51
CA VAL A 503 -22.75 19.53 -9.00
C VAL A 503 -22.27 20.25 -7.75
N VAL A 504 -21.81 19.52 -6.73
CA VAL A 504 -21.23 20.11 -5.52
C VAL A 504 -19.76 20.44 -5.79
N VAL A 505 -19.32 21.63 -5.42
CA VAL A 505 -17.93 22.08 -5.57
C VAL A 505 -17.39 22.44 -4.19
N LYS A 506 -16.19 21.92 -3.88
CA LYS A 506 -15.41 22.30 -2.71
C LYS A 506 -14.01 22.67 -3.13
N ALA A 507 -13.33 23.40 -2.25
CA ALA A 507 -11.91 23.69 -2.35
C ALA A 507 -11.08 22.39 -2.47
N TRP A 508 -10.07 22.37 -3.33
CA TRP A 508 -9.04 21.34 -3.45
C TRP A 508 -8.24 21.23 -2.15
N SER A 509 -8.61 20.23 -1.35
CA SER A 509 -7.91 19.85 -0.13
C SER A 509 -8.12 18.35 0.11
N PRO A 510 -7.10 17.59 0.55
CA PRO A 510 -7.28 16.20 0.96
C PRO A 510 -8.43 16.00 1.96
N SER A 511 -8.71 17.00 2.82
CA SER A 511 -9.80 16.95 3.80
C SER A 511 -11.21 17.08 3.18
N ASN A 512 -11.31 17.62 1.97
CA ASN A 512 -12.58 17.80 1.26
C ASN A 512 -12.89 16.62 0.31
N LEU A 513 -11.93 15.71 0.09
CA LEU A 513 -12.05 14.59 -0.84
C LEU A 513 -12.44 13.30 -0.10
N PRO A 514 -13.44 12.53 -0.58
CA PRO A 514 -14.20 12.74 -1.82
C PRO A 514 -15.30 13.82 -1.67
N VAL A 515 -15.66 14.46 -2.79
CA VAL A 515 -16.81 15.37 -2.85
C VAL A 515 -17.99 14.60 -3.47
N LYS A 516 -19.12 14.55 -2.76
CA LYS A 516 -20.32 13.86 -3.22
C LYS A 516 -21.33 14.85 -3.80
N ASP A 517 -21.82 14.57 -5.01
CA ASP A 517 -22.81 15.40 -5.71
C ASP A 517 -24.25 15.11 -5.28
N SER A 518 -24.50 13.94 -4.69
CA SER A 518 -25.79 13.55 -4.13
C SER A 518 -25.75 13.51 -2.61
N ASN A 519 -26.88 13.85 -2.00
CA ASN A 519 -27.12 13.61 -0.58
C ASN A 519 -27.72 12.21 -0.36
N THR A 520 -27.44 11.21 -1.20
CA THR A 520 -28.01 9.87 -1.09
C THR A 520 -26.91 8.81 -0.96
N PHE A 521 -27.19 7.70 -0.29
CA PHE A 521 -26.23 6.64 -0.01
C PHE A 521 -26.75 5.26 -0.42
N THR A 522 -25.84 4.42 -0.91
CA THR A 522 -26.09 3.01 -1.15
C THR A 522 -26.09 2.22 0.17
N VAL A 523 -26.69 1.02 0.15
CA VAL A 523 -26.61 0.07 1.26
C VAL A 523 -25.15 -0.27 1.59
N ALA A 524 -24.28 -0.44 0.59
CA ALA A 524 -22.87 -0.79 0.78
C ALA A 524 -22.09 0.30 1.52
N GLU A 525 -22.28 1.58 1.16
CA GLU A 525 -21.65 2.72 1.85
C GLU A 525 -22.08 2.80 3.32
N ILE A 526 -23.38 2.59 3.58
CA ILE A 526 -23.92 2.60 4.96
C ILE A 526 -23.39 1.40 5.74
N ALA A 527 -23.34 0.20 5.14
CA ALA A 527 -22.84 -1.00 5.79
C ALA A 527 -21.35 -0.91 6.14
N LYS A 528 -20.54 -0.30 5.26
CA LYS A 528 -19.13 -0.02 5.58
C LYS A 528 -19.01 0.92 6.78
N ALA A 529 -19.71 2.06 6.76
CA ALA A 529 -19.68 3.01 7.88
C ALA A 529 -20.22 2.38 9.19
N ALA A 530 -21.23 1.51 9.08
CA ALA A 530 -21.79 0.77 10.21
C ALA A 530 -20.74 -0.15 10.86
N ASN A 531 -19.92 -0.82 10.04
CA ASN A 531 -18.81 -1.63 10.52
C ASN A 531 -17.72 -0.77 11.18
N ASP A 532 -17.38 0.37 10.59
CA ASP A 532 -16.37 1.30 11.15
C ASP A 532 -16.82 1.83 12.53
N VAL A 533 -18.10 2.22 12.67
CA VAL A 533 -18.66 2.66 13.97
C VAL A 533 -18.76 1.53 14.98
N LYS A 534 -19.14 0.32 14.57
CA LYS A 534 -19.13 -0.88 15.43
C LYS A 534 -17.73 -1.07 16.02
N LEU A 535 -16.70 -1.15 15.16
CA LEU A 535 -15.31 -1.37 15.59
C LEU A 535 -14.82 -0.21 16.47
N PHE A 536 -15.20 1.02 16.16
CA PHE A 536 -14.89 2.19 16.98
C PHE A 536 -15.46 2.04 18.39
N VAL A 537 -16.74 1.71 18.55
CA VAL A 537 -17.38 1.53 19.87
C VAL A 537 -16.73 0.37 20.62
N GLU A 538 -16.48 -0.74 19.93
CA GLU A 538 -15.85 -1.93 20.52
C GLU A 538 -14.43 -1.64 21.05
N GLY A 539 -13.64 -0.82 20.34
CA GLY A 539 -12.29 -0.44 20.74
C GLY A 539 -12.22 0.73 21.73
N ASN A 540 -13.07 1.75 21.56
CA ASN A 540 -12.94 3.02 22.28
C ASN A 540 -13.92 3.16 23.46
N LYS A 541 -14.97 2.34 23.52
CA LYS A 541 -15.99 2.38 24.58
C LYS A 541 -16.75 3.72 24.66
N TYR A 542 -16.84 4.44 23.56
CA TYR A 542 -17.74 5.58 23.37
C TYR A 542 -18.13 5.68 21.89
N LEU A 543 -19.11 6.52 21.55
CA LEU A 543 -19.53 6.74 20.17
C LEU A 543 -18.67 7.81 19.49
N PRO A 544 -18.36 7.65 18.19
CA PRO A 544 -17.69 8.72 17.44
C PRO A 544 -18.62 9.94 17.33
N THR A 545 -18.07 11.14 17.46
CA THR A 545 -18.84 12.40 17.36
C THR A 545 -19.32 12.66 15.93
N TRP A 546 -18.49 12.30 14.95
CA TRP A 546 -18.75 12.44 13.52
C TRP A 546 -18.47 11.11 12.83
N ILE A 547 -19.31 10.76 11.86
CA ILE A 547 -19.23 9.50 11.10
C ILE A 547 -19.04 9.85 9.63
N THR A 548 -18.18 9.12 8.92
CA THR A 548 -18.03 9.28 7.47
C THR A 548 -18.79 8.18 6.74
N VAL A 549 -19.76 8.54 5.90
CA VAL A 549 -20.56 7.62 5.08
C VAL A 549 -20.37 8.00 3.62
N GLY A 550 -19.87 7.09 2.77
CA GLY A 550 -19.62 7.41 1.36
C GLY A 550 -18.77 8.69 1.18
N GLY A 551 -17.84 8.94 2.11
CA GLY A 551 -17.01 10.15 2.14
C GLY A 551 -17.67 11.44 2.64
N VAL A 552 -18.95 11.41 3.01
CA VAL A 552 -19.65 12.54 3.63
C VAL A 552 -19.61 12.40 5.15
N THR A 553 -19.15 13.45 5.84
CA THR A 553 -19.20 13.53 7.31
C THR A 553 -20.62 13.86 7.77
N VAL A 554 -21.17 13.03 8.66
CA VAL A 554 -22.53 13.12 9.20
C VAL A 554 -22.50 13.07 10.72
N ASN A 555 -23.49 13.67 11.37
CA ASN A 555 -23.65 13.57 12.82
C ASN A 555 -24.29 12.23 13.23
N GLN A 556 -24.28 11.92 14.52
CA GLN A 556 -24.79 10.66 15.06
C GLN A 556 -26.30 10.44 14.79
N GLY A 557 -27.12 11.50 14.82
CA GLY A 557 -28.56 11.41 14.54
C GLY A 557 -28.87 11.13 13.07
N GLN A 558 -28.16 11.81 12.16
CA GLN A 558 -28.21 11.51 10.72
C GLN A 558 -27.80 10.06 10.45
N PHE A 559 -26.75 9.59 11.12
CA PHE A 559 -26.28 8.22 10.94
C PHE A 559 -27.30 7.18 11.46
N LEU A 560 -27.92 7.41 12.62
CA LEU A 560 -28.98 6.54 13.14
C LEU A 560 -30.15 6.44 12.16
N TYR A 561 -30.51 7.53 11.49
CA TYR A 561 -31.55 7.52 10.45
C TYR A 561 -31.16 6.68 9.24
N LEU A 562 -29.92 6.81 8.75
CA LEU A 562 -29.44 5.99 7.64
C LEU A 562 -29.49 4.51 7.99
N LEU A 563 -29.02 4.13 9.19
CA LEU A 563 -29.01 2.74 9.65
C LEU A 563 -30.41 2.14 9.80
N THR A 564 -31.36 2.89 10.37
CA THR A 564 -32.74 2.42 10.59
C THR A 564 -33.54 2.35 9.29
N THR A 565 -33.35 3.32 8.39
CA THR A 565 -33.92 3.27 7.03
C THR A 565 -33.36 2.09 6.25
N CYS A 566 -32.04 1.87 6.32
CA CYS A 566 -31.38 0.73 5.67
C CYS A 566 -31.92 -0.59 6.21
N THR A 567 -32.03 -0.74 7.53
CA THR A 567 -32.56 -1.97 8.15
C THR A 567 -33.99 -2.26 7.71
N SER A 568 -34.84 -1.24 7.63
CA SER A 568 -36.22 -1.35 7.14
C SER A 568 -36.27 -1.80 5.67
N GLN A 569 -35.53 -1.13 4.79
CA GLN A 569 -35.47 -1.46 3.36
C GLN A 569 -34.95 -2.89 3.12
N LEU A 570 -33.88 -3.27 3.80
CA LEU A 570 -33.28 -4.61 3.69
C LEU A 570 -34.25 -5.72 4.10
N ASN A 571 -35.10 -5.48 5.10
CA ASN A 571 -36.13 -6.45 5.49
C ASN A 571 -37.21 -6.61 4.41
N SER A 572 -37.47 -5.58 3.62
CA SER A 572 -38.40 -5.59 2.50
C SER A 572 -37.77 -5.97 1.15
N GLY A 573 -36.48 -6.31 1.11
CA GLY A 573 -35.75 -6.60 -0.14
C GLY A 573 -35.52 -5.38 -1.02
N ILE A 574 -35.62 -4.17 -0.46
CA ILE A 574 -35.41 -2.90 -1.16
C ILE A 574 -33.95 -2.46 -0.96
N THR A 575 -33.31 -1.98 -2.03
CA THR A 575 -31.91 -1.51 -2.03
C THR A 575 -31.77 -0.11 -2.64
N SER A 576 -32.86 0.65 -2.67
CA SER A 576 -32.85 2.01 -3.24
C SER A 576 -31.98 2.95 -2.42
N LEU A 577 -31.50 4.02 -3.08
CA LEU A 577 -30.63 5.00 -2.43
C LEU A 577 -31.34 5.69 -1.25
N ILE A 578 -30.63 5.84 -0.14
CA ILE A 578 -31.15 6.44 1.09
C ILE A 578 -30.65 7.88 1.21
N ALA A 579 -31.57 8.85 1.21
CA ALA A 579 -31.23 10.26 1.39
C ALA A 579 -30.72 10.57 2.81
N LEU A 580 -29.74 11.46 2.90
CA LEU A 580 -29.25 12.07 4.12
C LEU A 580 -30.34 12.99 4.68
N PRO A 581 -30.82 12.75 5.90
CA PRO A 581 -31.84 13.62 6.48
C PRO A 581 -31.20 14.86 7.12
N SER A 582 -32.05 15.85 7.41
CA SER A 582 -31.72 16.94 8.34
C SER A 582 -32.17 16.54 9.75
N VAL A 583 -31.40 15.69 10.42
CA VAL A 583 -31.68 15.18 11.77
C VAL A 583 -30.58 15.59 12.75
N SER A 584 -30.97 16.08 13.92
CA SER A 584 -30.08 16.41 15.03
C SER A 584 -29.90 15.24 16.01
N VAL A 585 -28.84 15.30 16.83
CA VAL A 585 -28.54 14.29 17.86
C VAL A 585 -29.55 14.38 19.01
N ALA A 586 -29.87 13.25 19.65
CA ALA A 586 -30.78 13.19 20.79
C ALA A 586 -30.31 14.10 21.94
N SER A 587 -31.24 14.82 22.57
CA SER A 587 -30.94 15.85 23.56
C SER A 587 -30.89 15.35 25.00
N SER A 588 -31.55 14.24 25.32
CA SER A 588 -31.61 13.69 26.68
C SER A 588 -31.81 12.16 26.67
N PRO A 589 -30.81 11.37 26.24
CA PRO A 589 -30.94 9.92 26.15
C PRO A 589 -31.32 9.26 27.49
N LEU A 590 -32.24 8.29 27.45
CA LEU A 590 -32.74 7.58 28.65
C LEU A 590 -32.60 6.08 28.47
N GLU A 591 -31.99 5.40 29.44
CA GLU A 591 -31.87 3.93 29.45
C GLU A 591 -32.62 3.32 30.62
N GLN A 592 -33.49 2.35 30.32
CA GLN A 592 -34.20 1.53 31.31
C GLN A 592 -34.43 0.15 30.70
N MET A 593 -33.37 -0.68 30.64
CA MET A 593 -33.42 -1.98 29.95
C MET A 593 -32.72 -3.11 30.71
N THR A 594 -33.10 -4.35 30.39
CA THR A 594 -32.38 -5.57 30.76
C THR A 594 -31.61 -6.14 29.57
N SER A 595 -30.55 -6.92 29.84
CA SER A 595 -29.80 -7.61 28.80
C SER A 595 -30.61 -8.79 28.25
N GLY A 596 -30.49 -9.06 26.96
CA GLY A 596 -31.24 -10.13 26.29
C GLY A 596 -31.09 -10.07 24.78
N ASN A 597 -31.90 -10.85 24.06
CA ASN A 597 -31.93 -10.83 22.60
C ASN A 597 -33.19 -10.10 22.12
N LEU A 598 -33.04 -9.27 21.08
CA LEU A 598 -34.15 -8.78 20.27
C LEU A 598 -34.22 -9.61 19.00
N ASP A 599 -35.33 -10.27 18.75
CA ASP A 599 -35.52 -11.04 17.52
C ASP A 599 -35.69 -10.12 16.30
N LYS A 600 -35.50 -10.67 15.10
CA LYS A 600 -35.58 -9.94 13.82
C LYS A 600 -36.83 -9.10 13.68
N THR A 601 -37.99 -9.69 13.95
CA THR A 601 -39.28 -8.98 13.86
C THR A 601 -39.31 -7.76 14.77
N GLU A 602 -38.74 -7.86 15.97
CA GLU A 602 -38.76 -6.79 16.95
C GLU A 602 -37.78 -5.65 16.63
N TYR A 603 -36.52 -5.96 16.29
CA TYR A 603 -35.58 -4.88 15.98
C TYR A 603 -35.89 -4.20 14.63
N VAL A 604 -36.56 -4.87 13.69
CA VAL A 604 -37.06 -4.26 12.44
C VAL A 604 -38.25 -3.33 12.73
N ASP A 605 -39.21 -3.77 13.55
CA ASP A 605 -40.31 -2.90 14.01
C ASP A 605 -39.77 -1.65 14.72
N LEU A 606 -38.79 -1.83 15.61
CA LEU A 606 -38.11 -0.74 16.29
C LEU A 606 -37.44 0.22 15.28
N ALA A 607 -36.85 -0.29 14.19
CA ALA A 607 -36.19 0.53 13.18
C ALA A 607 -37.20 1.45 12.49
N ASN A 608 -38.37 0.90 12.14
CA ASN A 608 -39.47 1.65 11.55
C ASN A 608 -39.97 2.75 12.50
N ARG A 609 -40.19 2.43 13.78
CA ARG A 609 -40.65 3.42 14.77
C ARG A 609 -39.62 4.54 15.01
N VAL A 610 -38.33 4.19 15.10
CA VAL A 610 -37.24 5.16 15.27
C VAL A 610 -37.12 6.07 14.03
N LYS A 611 -37.18 5.49 12.82
CA LYS A 611 -37.22 6.27 11.57
C LYS A 611 -38.42 7.23 11.54
N SER A 612 -39.64 6.74 11.78
CA SER A 612 -40.85 7.57 11.77
C SER A 612 -40.82 8.69 12.81
N PHE A 613 -40.21 8.46 13.98
CA PHE A 613 -39.98 9.51 14.96
C PHE A 613 -39.06 10.60 14.40
N MET A 614 -37.93 10.23 13.80
CA MET A 614 -36.98 11.19 13.23
C MET A 614 -37.57 11.97 12.04
N ASP A 615 -38.36 11.30 11.19
CA ASP A 615 -39.11 11.95 10.10
C ASP A 615 -40.05 13.05 10.64
N SER A 616 -40.71 12.78 11.77
CA SER A 616 -41.71 13.70 12.33
C SER A 616 -41.10 14.84 13.16
N ASN A 617 -39.91 14.64 13.73
CA ASN A 617 -39.37 15.56 14.75
C ASN A 617 -38.02 16.22 14.37
N GLY A 618 -37.32 15.75 13.33
CA GLY A 618 -36.01 16.31 12.95
C GLY A 618 -34.91 16.11 14.00
N ILE A 619 -35.12 15.23 14.98
CA ILE A 619 -34.19 14.89 16.06
C ILE A 619 -34.25 13.39 16.34
N ALA A 620 -33.10 12.79 16.67
CA ALA A 620 -33.04 11.40 17.09
C ALA A 620 -33.78 11.19 18.42
N PRO A 621 -34.48 10.05 18.61
CA PRO A 621 -35.20 9.78 19.84
C PRO A 621 -34.24 9.57 21.01
N ASN A 622 -34.65 10.02 22.20
CA ASN A 622 -33.92 9.78 23.44
C ASN A 622 -33.87 8.28 23.81
N TYR A 623 -34.87 7.51 23.37
CA TYR A 623 -34.91 6.06 23.53
C TYR A 623 -35.88 5.40 22.53
N GLY A 624 -35.74 4.08 22.37
CA GLY A 624 -36.68 3.22 21.68
C GLY A 624 -37.20 2.13 22.63
N SER A 625 -38.52 1.92 22.66
CA SER A 625 -39.15 0.89 23.51
C SER A 625 -39.14 -0.49 22.86
N THR A 626 -38.80 -1.51 23.64
CA THR A 626 -38.73 -2.94 23.29
C THR A 626 -39.22 -3.82 24.45
N SER A 627 -39.29 -5.13 24.23
CA SER A 627 -39.49 -6.18 25.24
C SER A 627 -38.42 -6.17 26.33
N LEU A 628 -37.20 -5.72 26.00
CA LEU A 628 -36.09 -5.55 26.95
C LEU A 628 -36.14 -4.22 27.71
N GLY A 629 -37.12 -3.34 27.41
CA GLY A 629 -37.25 -2.01 28.00
C GLY A 629 -36.86 -0.88 27.05
N LYS A 630 -36.45 0.27 27.61
CA LYS A 630 -36.07 1.47 26.86
C LYS A 630 -34.58 1.47 26.55
N LEU A 631 -34.24 1.30 25.28
CA LEU A 631 -32.89 1.41 24.75
C LEU A 631 -32.60 2.89 24.50
N ARG A 632 -31.60 3.46 25.17
CA ARG A 632 -31.18 4.86 24.92
C ARG A 632 -30.65 5.06 23.51
N PHE A 633 -30.54 6.32 23.08
CA PHE A 633 -29.98 6.73 21.78
C PHE A 633 -28.71 5.96 21.38
N GLU A 634 -27.74 5.87 22.29
CA GLU A 634 -26.44 5.25 22.02
C GLU A 634 -26.55 3.73 21.81
N SER A 635 -27.43 3.07 22.57
CA SER A 635 -27.78 1.66 22.41
C SER A 635 -28.46 1.40 21.07
N LEU A 636 -29.32 2.32 20.60
CA LEU A 636 -29.94 2.23 19.27
C LEU A 636 -28.88 2.36 18.16
N LEU A 637 -28.02 3.39 18.24
CA LEU A 637 -27.00 3.63 17.23
C LEU A 637 -26.01 2.46 17.13
N TYR A 638 -25.60 1.90 18.26
CA TYR A 638 -24.72 0.73 18.30
C TYR A 638 -25.43 -0.56 17.85
N LEU A 639 -26.70 -0.76 18.23
CA LEU A 639 -27.51 -1.89 17.75
C LEU A 639 -27.57 -1.90 16.22
N TYR A 640 -28.02 -0.81 15.60
CA TYR A 640 -28.19 -0.80 14.15
C TYR A 640 -26.87 -0.75 13.39
N SER A 641 -25.79 -0.20 13.99
CA SER A 641 -24.44 -0.34 13.43
C SER A 641 -24.05 -1.82 13.31
N ARG A 642 -24.30 -2.63 14.35
CA ARG A 642 -24.03 -4.08 14.30
C ARG A 642 -24.92 -4.82 13.30
N VAL A 643 -26.22 -4.49 13.25
CA VAL A 643 -27.19 -5.14 12.34
C VAL A 643 -26.82 -4.89 10.88
N VAL A 644 -26.56 -3.64 10.50
CA VAL A 644 -26.24 -3.29 9.10
C VAL A 644 -24.83 -3.76 8.73
N ALA A 645 -23.86 -3.72 9.66
CA ALA A 645 -22.53 -4.32 9.43
C ALA A 645 -22.61 -5.84 9.19
N PHE A 646 -23.47 -6.55 9.95
CA PHE A 646 -23.71 -7.97 9.72
C PHE A 646 -24.26 -8.24 8.33
N TYR A 647 -25.25 -7.46 7.87
CA TYR A 647 -25.77 -7.57 6.52
C TYR A 647 -24.68 -7.34 5.47
N GLY A 648 -23.83 -6.32 5.63
CA GLY A 648 -22.73 -6.05 4.69
C GLY A 648 -21.81 -7.25 4.46
N GLN A 649 -21.61 -8.10 5.48
CA GLN A 649 -20.75 -9.28 5.40
C GLN A 649 -21.51 -10.54 4.92
N ASN A 650 -22.78 -10.69 5.30
CA ASN A 650 -23.53 -11.94 5.15
C ASN A 650 -24.63 -11.87 4.10
N GLN A 651 -24.99 -10.68 3.62
CA GLN A 651 -26.07 -10.41 2.66
C GLN A 651 -27.48 -10.83 3.14
N TYR A 652 -27.66 -11.01 4.45
CA TYR A 652 -28.96 -11.16 5.12
C TYR A 652 -28.95 -10.52 6.50
N LEU A 653 -30.14 -10.15 7.01
CA LEU A 653 -30.30 -9.57 8.35
C LEU A 653 -30.22 -10.67 9.43
N PRO A 654 -29.59 -10.43 10.60
CA PRO A 654 -29.43 -11.45 11.63
C PRO A 654 -30.77 -11.87 12.25
N ASN A 655 -30.93 -13.14 12.63
CA ASN A 655 -32.20 -13.62 13.20
C ASN A 655 -32.53 -12.98 14.56
N TYR A 656 -31.52 -12.54 15.30
CA TYR A 656 -31.64 -11.79 16.54
C TYR A 656 -30.42 -10.89 16.76
N ALA A 657 -30.54 -9.89 17.63
CA ALA A 657 -29.46 -9.04 18.07
C ALA A 657 -29.34 -9.04 19.60
N THR A 658 -28.17 -9.42 20.12
CA THR A 658 -27.92 -9.41 21.56
C THR A 658 -27.67 -7.99 22.07
N MET A 659 -28.37 -7.64 23.14
CA MET A 659 -28.37 -6.35 23.79
C MET A 659 -27.82 -6.42 25.20
N LYS A 660 -27.03 -5.40 25.55
CA LYS A 660 -26.58 -5.06 26.89
C LYS A 660 -26.90 -3.58 27.12
N SER A 661 -27.02 -3.15 28.38
CA SER A 661 -27.13 -1.72 28.67
C SER A 661 -25.92 -0.97 28.12
N TRP A 662 -26.10 0.26 27.66
CA TRP A 662 -25.01 1.11 27.19
C TRP A 662 -23.94 1.24 28.26
N SER A 663 -24.34 1.42 29.53
CA SER A 663 -23.40 1.44 30.65
C SER A 663 -22.52 0.20 30.74
N SER A 664 -22.99 -0.98 30.31
CA SER A 664 -22.18 -2.21 30.25
C SER A 664 -21.32 -2.28 28.99
N VAL A 665 -21.74 -1.62 27.90
CA VAL A 665 -20.96 -1.49 26.65
C VAL A 665 -19.80 -0.50 26.85
N VAL A 666 -20.03 0.59 27.59
CA VAL A 666 -19.06 1.67 27.85
C VAL A 666 -18.45 1.65 29.24
N ALA A 667 -18.76 0.64 30.06
CA ALA A 667 -18.10 0.45 31.34
C ALA A 667 -16.59 0.42 31.07
N THR A 668 -15.85 1.38 31.66
CA THR A 668 -14.42 1.22 31.83
C THR A 668 -14.20 -0.13 32.52
N GLU A 669 -13.26 -0.88 31.97
CA GLU A 669 -12.82 -2.22 32.38
C GLU A 669 -13.21 -2.62 33.81
N PRO A 670 -13.69 -3.86 34.02
CA PRO A 670 -14.04 -4.33 35.35
C PRO A 670 -12.90 -4.01 36.33
N SER A 671 -13.26 -3.65 37.57
CA SER A 671 -12.29 -3.55 38.67
C SER A 671 -11.37 -4.76 38.60
N VAL A 672 -10.05 -4.54 38.68
CA VAL A 672 -9.04 -5.61 38.60
C VAL A 672 -9.53 -6.83 39.38
N PRO A 673 -9.75 -7.98 38.72
CA PRO A 673 -10.28 -9.17 39.37
C PRO A 673 -9.50 -9.49 40.64
N ALA A 674 -10.18 -10.01 41.68
CA ALA A 674 -9.58 -10.20 43.00
C ALA A 674 -8.29 -11.05 42.94
N GLU A 675 -8.27 -12.05 42.06
CA GLU A 675 -7.15 -12.93 41.78
C GLU A 675 -5.93 -12.22 41.15
N LEU A 676 -6.14 -11.05 40.53
CA LEU A 676 -5.10 -10.26 39.87
C LEU A 676 -4.54 -9.13 40.74
N GLN A 677 -5.09 -8.89 41.94
CA GLN A 677 -4.65 -7.83 42.84
C GLN A 677 -3.17 -7.92 43.22
N GLN A 678 -2.63 -9.14 43.30
CA GLN A 678 -1.19 -9.39 43.53
C GLN A 678 -0.30 -8.77 42.43
N TYR A 679 -0.81 -8.65 41.20
CA TYR A 679 -0.08 -8.08 40.06
C TYR A 679 -0.16 -6.56 39.99
N LEU A 680 -0.66 -5.89 41.03
CA LEU A 680 -0.57 -4.45 41.24
C LEU A 680 0.47 -4.07 42.30
N GLN A 681 0.95 -5.04 43.08
CA GLN A 681 1.79 -4.76 44.25
C GLN A 681 3.24 -4.48 43.86
N ALA A 682 3.93 -3.67 44.68
CA ALA A 682 5.37 -3.48 44.57
C ALA A 682 6.15 -4.75 44.95
N THR A 683 7.34 -4.92 44.39
CA THR A 683 8.30 -5.95 44.80
C THR A 683 9.71 -5.34 44.87
N THR A 684 10.69 -6.07 45.39
CA THR A 684 12.05 -5.54 45.66
C THR A 684 12.71 -4.84 44.47
N LYS A 685 12.52 -5.36 43.25
CA LYS A 685 13.07 -4.81 41.99
C LYS A 685 11.98 -4.20 41.08
N CYS A 686 10.75 -4.17 41.56
CA CYS A 686 9.58 -3.59 40.89
C CYS A 686 9.04 -2.48 41.80
N GLU A 687 9.76 -1.37 41.86
CA GLU A 687 9.55 -0.29 42.83
C GLU A 687 8.35 0.61 42.46
N VAL A 688 7.15 0.01 42.38
CA VAL A 688 5.87 0.67 41.99
C VAL A 688 5.60 1.95 42.79
N ASN A 689 5.95 1.94 44.08
CA ASN A 689 5.68 3.04 45.00
C ASN A 689 6.77 4.13 45.00
N ASP A 690 7.83 4.01 44.17
CA ASP A 690 8.84 5.06 44.06
C ASP A 690 8.22 6.33 43.42
N PRO A 691 8.40 7.52 44.01
CA PRO A 691 7.82 8.75 43.48
C PRO A 691 8.14 9.04 42.02
N ARG A 692 9.32 8.63 41.52
CA ARG A 692 9.72 8.83 40.12
C ARG A 692 8.91 7.93 39.18
N ILE A 693 8.66 6.69 39.58
CA ILE A 693 7.84 5.74 38.81
C ILE A 693 6.39 6.23 38.76
N ILE A 694 5.83 6.66 39.90
CA ILE A 694 4.47 7.21 39.97
C ILE A 694 4.33 8.45 39.08
N ALA A 695 5.24 9.42 39.22
CA ALA A 695 5.20 10.67 38.45
C ALA A 695 5.31 10.41 36.94
N LEU A 696 6.22 9.51 36.53
CA LEU A 696 6.39 9.17 35.13
C LEU A 696 5.18 8.40 34.58
N ALA A 697 4.64 7.42 35.31
CA ALA A 697 3.44 6.70 34.90
C ALA A 697 2.25 7.66 34.70
N GLN A 698 2.04 8.60 35.61
CA GLN A 698 1.02 9.65 35.49
C GLN A 698 1.26 10.54 34.26
N SER A 699 2.52 10.94 34.01
CA SER A 699 2.88 11.77 32.87
C SER A 699 2.63 11.04 31.53
N ILE A 700 3.11 9.80 31.40
CA ILE A 700 2.96 8.99 30.18
C ILE A 700 1.48 8.73 29.89
N THR A 701 0.68 8.48 30.93
CA THR A 701 -0.73 8.14 30.79
C THR A 701 -1.66 9.35 30.83
N SER A 702 -1.11 10.56 30.89
CA SER A 702 -1.89 11.80 30.85
C SER A 702 -2.66 11.90 29.52
N GLY A 703 -3.97 12.12 29.61
CA GLY A 703 -4.86 12.16 28.45
C GLY A 703 -5.23 10.79 27.85
N ALA A 704 -4.73 9.68 28.40
CA ALA A 704 -5.16 8.35 27.98
C ALA A 704 -6.62 8.10 28.38
N THR A 705 -7.45 7.71 27.41
CA THR A 705 -8.90 7.52 27.57
C THR A 705 -9.29 6.07 27.87
N SER A 706 -8.34 5.12 27.80
CA SER A 706 -8.59 3.70 28.09
C SER A 706 -7.38 3.00 28.74
N SER A 707 -7.62 1.88 29.42
CA SER A 707 -6.56 1.04 30.01
C SER A 707 -5.62 0.46 28.96
N TYR A 708 -6.13 0.08 27.79
CA TYR A 708 -5.29 -0.35 26.66
C TYR A 708 -4.39 0.78 26.17
N GLN A 709 -4.92 2.00 26.03
CA GLN A 709 -4.11 3.16 25.64
C GLN A 709 -3.03 3.48 26.69
N LYS A 710 -3.33 3.38 27.99
CA LYS A 710 -2.32 3.49 29.06
C LYS A 710 -1.22 2.45 28.89
N ALA A 711 -1.58 1.19 28.66
CA ALA A 711 -0.63 0.10 28.46
C ALA A 711 0.26 0.35 27.22
N THR A 712 -0.33 0.77 26.09
CA THR A 712 0.40 1.07 24.86
C THR A 712 1.38 2.23 25.04
N LEU A 713 0.94 3.32 25.70
CA LEU A 713 1.79 4.48 25.96
C LEU A 713 2.97 4.14 26.88
N ILE A 714 2.72 3.37 27.95
CA ILE A 714 3.78 2.89 28.85
C ILE A 714 4.77 1.98 28.12
N PHE A 715 4.26 1.00 27.36
CA PHE A 715 5.09 0.09 26.57
C PHE A 715 5.97 0.86 25.57
N ASN A 716 5.38 1.75 24.77
CA ASN A 716 6.11 2.54 23.77
C ASN A 716 7.15 3.42 24.44
N TRP A 717 6.79 4.08 25.55
CA TRP A 717 7.74 4.94 26.26
C TRP A 717 8.98 4.15 26.72
N VAL A 718 8.81 2.99 27.34
CA VAL A 718 9.96 2.18 27.79
C VAL A 718 10.78 1.70 26.59
N ARG A 719 10.12 1.19 25.54
CA ARG A 719 10.79 0.71 24.32
C ARG A 719 11.62 1.79 23.63
N ASP A 720 11.11 3.02 23.62
CA ASP A 720 11.71 4.12 22.87
C ASP A 720 12.72 4.93 23.69
N ASN A 721 12.69 4.84 25.02
CA ASN A 721 13.53 5.65 25.91
C ASN A 721 14.59 4.84 26.69
N ILE A 722 14.54 3.51 26.67
CA ILE A 722 15.51 2.65 27.37
C ILE A 722 16.31 1.85 26.36
N ASN A 723 17.63 2.02 26.38
CA ASN A 723 18.54 1.27 25.52
C ASN A 723 18.81 -0.13 26.08
N TYR A 724 19.06 -1.10 25.21
CA TYR A 724 19.49 -2.42 25.69
C TYR A 724 20.93 -2.37 26.22
N SER A 725 21.23 -3.12 27.27
CA SER A 725 22.58 -3.31 27.81
C SER A 725 22.78 -4.73 28.30
N TYR A 726 23.96 -5.30 28.00
CA TYR A 726 24.26 -6.70 28.28
C TYR A 726 24.85 -6.88 29.68
N TYR A 727 24.09 -7.53 30.55
CA TYR A 727 24.53 -8.06 31.85
C TYR A 727 23.58 -9.17 32.30
N TYR A 728 24.03 -9.99 33.26
CA TYR A 728 23.26 -11.12 33.76
C TYR A 728 22.28 -10.69 34.86
N ASP A 729 21.09 -11.30 34.80
CA ASP A 729 20.01 -11.21 35.79
C ASP A 729 19.54 -9.78 36.11
N SER A 730 18.69 -9.61 37.12
CA SER A 730 18.22 -8.31 37.56
C SER A 730 19.29 -7.60 38.41
N GLN A 731 19.79 -6.47 37.93
CA GLN A 731 20.78 -5.67 38.67
C GLN A 731 20.18 -4.35 39.14
N LYS A 732 19.41 -3.69 38.27
CA LYS A 732 19.04 -2.28 38.43
C LYS A 732 17.65 -2.07 39.03
N GLY A 733 16.71 -3.01 38.84
CA GLY A 733 15.30 -2.79 39.16
C GLY A 733 14.66 -1.71 38.28
N ALA A 734 13.40 -1.38 38.53
CA ALA A 734 12.66 -0.40 37.72
C ALA A 734 13.29 0.99 37.84
N VAL A 735 13.63 1.41 39.06
CA VAL A 735 14.19 2.73 39.34
C VAL A 735 15.59 2.89 38.78
N GLY A 736 16.45 1.89 38.94
CA GLY A 736 17.80 1.92 38.38
C GLY A 736 17.78 1.90 36.85
N THR A 737 16.82 1.19 36.24
CA THR A 737 16.61 1.22 34.79
C THR A 737 16.21 2.60 34.30
N LEU A 738 15.20 3.21 34.94
CA LEU A 738 14.76 4.57 34.62
C LEU A 738 15.90 5.59 34.76
N THR A 739 16.69 5.48 35.82
CA THR A 739 17.78 6.44 36.09
C THR A 739 18.95 6.28 35.11
N SER A 740 19.26 5.04 34.70
CA SER A 740 20.40 4.77 33.83
C SER A 740 20.09 4.88 32.32
N GLY A 741 18.81 4.86 31.93
CA GLY A 741 18.40 4.91 30.52
C GLY A 741 18.79 3.68 29.71
N SER A 742 19.26 2.60 30.36
CA SER A 742 19.59 1.34 29.71
C SER A 742 19.41 0.12 30.62
N ALA A 743 19.07 -1.04 30.07
CA ALA A 743 18.87 -2.27 30.84
C ALA A 743 18.93 -3.55 30.00
N ASN A 744 19.09 -4.70 30.65
CA ASN A 744 18.85 -6.00 30.03
C ASN A 744 17.34 -6.34 30.01
N CYS A 745 16.98 -7.57 29.64
CA CYS A 745 15.59 -8.03 29.56
C CYS A 745 14.83 -8.04 30.90
N CYS A 746 15.48 -8.47 31.99
CA CYS A 746 14.89 -8.50 33.33
C CYS A 746 14.53 -7.09 33.79
N ASP A 747 15.48 -6.17 33.66
CA ASP A 747 15.35 -4.80 34.15
C ASP A 747 14.46 -3.92 33.25
N HIS A 748 14.42 -4.17 31.93
CA HIS A 748 13.36 -3.63 31.06
C HIS A 748 11.97 -4.06 31.55
N SER A 749 11.81 -5.35 31.82
CA SER A 749 10.55 -5.89 32.29
C SER A 749 10.16 -5.29 33.64
N HIS A 750 11.10 -5.06 34.54
CA HIS A 750 10.85 -4.38 35.80
C HIS A 750 10.28 -2.98 35.59
N LEU A 751 10.82 -2.19 34.67
CA LEU A 751 10.32 -0.85 34.41
C LEU A 751 8.93 -0.87 33.75
N VAL A 752 8.69 -1.73 32.75
CA VAL A 752 7.36 -1.90 32.14
C VAL A 752 6.32 -2.30 33.18
N VAL A 753 6.63 -3.29 34.01
CA VAL A 753 5.72 -3.78 35.06
C VAL A 753 5.50 -2.70 36.12
N ALA A 754 6.55 -2.01 36.59
CA ALA A 754 6.41 -1.00 37.63
C ALA A 754 5.56 0.21 37.18
N LEU A 755 5.78 0.72 35.97
CA LEU A 755 4.98 1.80 35.40
C LEU A 755 3.52 1.36 35.17
N SER A 756 3.31 0.14 34.67
CA SER A 756 1.96 -0.41 34.45
C SER A 756 1.20 -0.55 35.77
N ARG A 757 1.84 -1.10 36.80
CA ARG A 757 1.25 -1.25 38.15
C ARG A 757 0.94 0.10 38.78
N ALA A 758 1.85 1.07 38.66
CA ALA A 758 1.64 2.44 39.15
C ALA A 758 0.48 3.15 38.43
N ALA A 759 0.20 2.78 37.18
CA ALA A 759 -0.96 3.25 36.41
C ALA A 759 -2.26 2.47 36.67
N GLY A 760 -2.25 1.51 37.62
CA GLY A 760 -3.40 0.69 37.99
C GLY A 760 -3.68 -0.50 37.07
N LEU A 761 -2.70 -0.89 36.24
CA LEU A 761 -2.82 -2.03 35.32
C LEU A 761 -2.12 -3.26 35.91
N PRO A 762 -2.79 -4.42 36.03
CA PRO A 762 -2.13 -5.64 36.46
C PRO A 762 -1.06 -6.03 35.45
N ALA A 763 0.18 -6.18 35.92
CA ALA A 763 1.31 -6.56 35.08
C ALA A 763 2.16 -7.64 35.75
N ARG A 764 2.69 -8.57 34.95
CA ARG A 764 3.46 -9.72 35.43
C ARG A 764 4.67 -10.00 34.55
N TYR A 765 5.57 -10.83 35.04
CA TYR A 765 6.74 -11.28 34.30
C TYR A 765 6.47 -12.62 33.63
N VAL A 766 7.03 -12.82 32.45
CA VAL A 766 7.10 -14.10 31.75
C VAL A 766 8.56 -14.43 31.54
N HIS A 767 8.96 -15.64 31.92
CA HIS A 767 10.28 -16.18 31.64
C HIS A 767 10.15 -17.29 30.60
N GLY A 768 11.03 -17.25 29.62
CA GLY A 768 11.12 -18.29 28.61
C GLY A 768 12.54 -18.50 28.11
N TYR A 769 12.69 -19.53 27.30
CA TYR A 769 13.85 -19.71 26.43
C TYR A 769 13.40 -19.36 25.03
N CYS A 770 13.90 -18.24 24.52
CA CYS A 770 13.41 -17.60 23.30
C CYS A 770 14.49 -17.63 22.22
N TYR A 771 14.10 -17.95 21.00
CA TYR A 771 14.98 -17.86 19.83
C TYR A 771 14.94 -16.44 19.28
N PHE A 772 16.01 -15.68 19.50
CA PHE A 772 16.11 -14.31 19.02
C PHE A 772 16.57 -14.30 17.58
N THR A 773 15.67 -13.86 16.69
CA THR A 773 15.86 -13.92 15.23
C THR A 773 17.00 -13.03 14.76
N SER A 774 17.27 -11.91 15.44
CA SER A 774 18.38 -11.01 15.10
C SER A 774 19.76 -11.60 15.39
N SER A 775 19.86 -12.50 16.37
CA SER A 775 21.12 -13.14 16.78
C SER A 775 21.25 -14.59 16.30
N GLY A 776 20.17 -15.16 15.76
CA GLY A 776 20.13 -16.56 15.33
C GLY A 776 20.35 -17.59 16.45
N ASN A 777 20.14 -17.22 17.72
CA ASN A 777 20.50 -18.03 18.87
C ASN A 777 19.43 -17.99 19.96
N TRP A 778 19.46 -19.00 20.83
CA TRP A 778 18.54 -19.15 21.94
C TRP A 778 19.09 -18.48 23.20
N TYR A 779 18.23 -17.71 23.86
CA TYR A 779 18.56 -17.04 25.12
C TYR A 779 17.47 -17.25 26.15
N GLY A 780 17.89 -17.31 27.42
CA GLY A 780 16.96 -17.05 28.52
C GLY A 780 16.45 -15.63 28.40
N HIS A 781 15.13 -15.46 28.44
CA HIS A 781 14.50 -14.17 28.23
C HIS A 781 13.38 -13.92 29.22
N VAL A 782 13.32 -12.68 29.70
CA VAL A 782 12.24 -12.19 30.54
C VAL A 782 11.57 -11.02 29.85
N PHE A 783 10.25 -11.06 29.76
CA PHE A 783 9.43 -9.98 29.24
C PHE A 783 8.20 -9.75 30.13
N ALA A 784 7.58 -8.58 30.00
CA ALA A 784 6.37 -8.25 30.75
C ALA A 784 5.10 -8.75 30.03
N GLN A 785 4.03 -8.95 30.78
CA GLN A 785 2.66 -9.03 30.29
C GLN A 785 1.79 -8.01 31.04
N ILE A 786 0.88 -7.33 30.34
CA ILE A 786 -0.06 -6.35 30.91
C ILE A 786 -1.49 -6.84 30.67
N TYR A 787 -2.32 -6.83 31.70
CA TYR A 787 -3.73 -7.24 31.64
C TYR A 787 -4.63 -6.05 31.35
N VAL A 788 -5.30 -6.07 30.20
CA VAL A 788 -6.26 -5.05 29.76
C VAL A 788 -7.36 -5.72 28.94
N ASN A 789 -8.59 -5.22 28.99
CA ASN A 789 -9.71 -5.72 28.17
C ASN A 789 -9.99 -7.22 28.39
N GLY A 790 -9.85 -7.69 29.63
CA GLY A 790 -10.10 -9.08 29.99
C GLY A 790 -8.99 -10.09 29.63
N GLN A 791 -7.87 -9.65 29.04
CA GLN A 791 -6.80 -10.55 28.56
C GLN A 791 -5.38 -10.02 28.81
N TRP A 792 -4.39 -10.92 28.72
CA TRP A 792 -2.96 -10.59 28.86
C TRP A 792 -2.32 -10.28 27.52
N TYR A 793 -1.64 -9.15 27.41
CA TYR A 793 -0.85 -8.77 26.24
C TYR A 793 0.64 -8.87 26.57
N ASN A 794 1.42 -9.49 25.67
CA ASN A 794 2.88 -9.49 25.78
C ASN A 794 3.42 -8.07 25.57
N ALA A 795 4.32 -7.65 26.44
CA ALA A 795 4.87 -6.30 26.51
C ALA A 795 6.40 -6.37 26.64
N ASP A 796 7.05 -6.97 25.64
CA ASP A 796 8.51 -7.02 25.55
C ASP A 796 9.07 -5.73 24.96
N ALA A 797 9.48 -4.80 25.83
CA ALA A 797 9.99 -3.50 25.43
C ALA A 797 11.48 -3.51 25.04
N THR A 798 12.13 -4.68 24.93
CA THR A 798 13.59 -4.75 24.65
C THR A 798 13.98 -4.46 23.20
N SER A 799 13.01 -4.22 22.31
CA SER A 799 13.24 -4.02 20.88
C SER A 799 12.22 -3.07 20.27
N SER A 800 12.71 -2.11 19.47
CA SER A 800 11.89 -1.20 18.67
C SER A 800 10.95 -1.90 17.69
N ARG A 801 11.24 -3.15 17.30
CA ARG A 801 10.39 -3.98 16.44
C ARG A 801 9.09 -4.45 17.11
N ASN A 802 8.99 -4.38 18.43
CA ASN A 802 7.83 -4.88 19.16
C ASN A 802 6.78 -3.79 19.32
N THR A 803 5.51 -4.19 19.34
CA THR A 803 4.37 -3.38 19.79
C THR A 803 3.63 -4.12 20.89
N LEU A 804 2.79 -3.43 21.66
CA LEU A 804 2.03 -4.10 22.72
C LEU A 804 1.16 -5.23 22.13
N GLY A 805 1.40 -6.46 22.56
CA GLY A 805 0.72 -7.66 22.08
C GLY A 805 1.38 -8.35 20.89
N VAL A 806 2.33 -7.71 20.21
CA VAL A 806 3.01 -8.26 19.02
C VAL A 806 4.52 -8.24 19.22
N ILE A 807 5.12 -9.42 19.21
CA ILE A 807 6.55 -9.63 19.44
C ILE A 807 7.20 -10.01 18.11
N ASN A 808 8.20 -9.23 17.69
CA ASN A 808 8.89 -9.39 16.41
C ASN A 808 10.42 -9.56 16.57
N ASN A 809 10.93 -9.56 17.80
CA ASN A 809 12.37 -9.72 18.09
C ASN A 809 12.80 -11.16 18.42
N TRP A 810 11.86 -12.04 18.75
CA TRP A 810 12.09 -13.47 18.95
C TRP A 810 10.88 -14.30 18.49
N ASN A 811 11.12 -15.57 18.15
CA ASN A 811 10.11 -16.46 17.58
C ASN A 811 9.08 -16.89 18.64
N THR A 812 7.85 -16.40 18.52
CA THR A 812 6.75 -16.70 19.44
C THR A 812 6.12 -18.08 19.25
N ASN A 813 6.42 -18.77 18.16
CA ASN A 813 5.86 -20.09 17.85
C ASN A 813 6.69 -21.23 18.45
N THR A 814 7.99 -21.01 18.68
CA THR A 814 8.93 -22.07 19.07
C THR A 814 9.52 -21.91 20.47
N TRP A 815 9.26 -20.78 21.14
CA TRP A 815 9.80 -20.52 22.48
C TRP A 815 9.34 -21.54 23.53
N THR A 816 10.20 -21.78 24.53
CA THR A 816 9.86 -22.61 25.67
C THR A 816 9.42 -21.74 26.83
N TYR A 817 8.15 -21.80 27.20
CA TYR A 817 7.63 -21.18 28.43
C TYR A 817 8.26 -21.82 29.68
N LYS A 818 8.77 -21.00 30.60
CA LYS A 818 9.37 -21.45 31.87
C LYS A 818 8.53 -21.07 33.07
N GLY A 819 7.87 -19.90 33.04
CA GLY A 819 7.02 -19.49 34.14
C GLY A 819 6.49 -18.07 34.02
N THR A 820 5.50 -17.77 34.86
CA THR A 820 4.97 -16.42 35.08
C THR A 820 5.10 -16.07 36.55
N TYR A 821 5.43 -14.81 36.83
CA TYR A 821 5.77 -14.39 38.19
C TYR A 821 5.17 -13.02 38.53
N ALA A 822 4.73 -12.86 39.78
CA ALA A 822 4.42 -11.55 40.35
C ALA A 822 5.69 -10.78 40.74
N SER A 823 6.75 -11.50 41.11
CA SER A 823 8.12 -11.01 41.34
C SER A 823 9.13 -11.97 40.71
N LEU A 824 10.11 -11.45 39.96
CA LEU A 824 11.19 -12.30 39.45
C LEU A 824 12.01 -12.88 40.61
N PRO A 825 12.37 -14.17 40.56
CA PRO A 825 13.11 -14.84 41.63
C PRO A 825 14.65 -14.81 41.44
N PHE A 826 15.15 -14.19 40.38
CA PHE A 826 16.58 -14.12 40.02
C PHE A 826 16.96 -12.71 39.53
#